data_AF-A0A9D0IGR7-F1
#
_entry.id   AF-A0A9D0IGR7-F1
#
_cell.length_a   1.000
_cell.length_b   1.000
_cell.length_c   1.000
_cell.angle_alpha   90.00
_cell.angle_beta   90.00
_cell.angle_gamma   90.00
#
_symmetry.space_group_name_H-M   'P 1'
#
loop_
_entity.id
_entity.type
_entity.pdbx_description
1 polymer ?
#
loop_
_entity_poly.entity_id
_entity_poly.type
_entity_poly.pdbx_seq_one_letter_code
_entity_poly.pdbx_strand_id
1 'polypeptide(L)'
;MKHKRPFVKARLAAALALFAGGVSLGSSAWAECEFRFDPFLTKATGSPNPVFKWLGHPCAQPEAGVSERMEAGNTTIIKTPEGQHPAVDPFANPPGSNFLMTVYENLRDYENREMPNTMPSTPGNPYNLHDGPVLTESIDKRSPDDDLDMIIDKIEAAARKGHGRVNRKLVKFGIDILEGNPIDRAYSGLPMLHYQGPVNVTPVIPEYDSDGNLVGGNADINIYYWGQHIEADAMFIDPSAVQEVPWDITYKVHILNNGMEDFSPMISYVNRFINPKGIEVTGPPHASMDETFFPMLDEGTKYTIKLKQSKGKYFNLIYHWGWRIHPPRVQAIENALKTAGPDGWNYVQWERSAFCEGGANDVDCDPENNPDDKAYAIAQIGDLSPAKRMYNLFKSMLNDDDDNSSDDKHRKGWKKWKKWKKHGHGKPQGDLATTAKQLRAAYNDWRDRTKLPAGVEPDPDATITMFLVNNTFYGSRQGLQGEGSGMGPASFKGVANGSVHDWNLRPYNFKVTVYNGDHFQHFYRNVDFGGSRGWENQFQFTDPTTLQGPQPLIPPGHPAEEDPFNNPSNTIAGHDNVFPINRGGTEEFLQPSPRNLDDPVNGLPQLGSGCFFTFGRNYLWPNAGALSGLIPVPPVADDGTPGMHKVDITYNYEPSRRLRLYQFDPLHHGVAIYSLH
;
A
#
# COMPACT_ATOMS: atom_id res chain seq x y z
N MET A 1 -56.97 65.31 -26.21
CA MET A 1 -57.33 64.49 -27.39
C MET A 1 -56.28 63.39 -27.58
N LYS A 2 -56.72 62.28 -28.17
CA LYS A 2 -56.11 60.95 -28.28
C LYS A 2 -54.69 60.86 -28.89
N HIS A 3 -53.99 59.78 -28.52
CA HIS A 3 -53.22 58.80 -29.33
C HIS A 3 -51.81 58.52 -28.73
N LYS A 4 -51.54 57.38 -28.06
CA LYS A 4 -51.32 55.95 -28.44
C LYS A 4 -49.93 55.60 -29.03
N ARG A 5 -49.20 54.78 -28.24
CA ARG A 5 -48.18 53.72 -28.53
C ARG A 5 -46.67 54.09 -28.43
N PRO A 6 -45.77 53.13 -28.12
CA PRO A 6 -45.91 51.95 -27.24
C PRO A 6 -44.75 51.75 -26.22
N PHE A 7 -45.01 50.86 -25.27
CA PHE A 7 -44.08 50.26 -24.31
C PHE A 7 -42.97 49.45 -24.99
N VAL A 8 -41.73 49.64 -24.52
CA VAL A 8 -40.70 48.59 -24.44
C VAL A 8 -40.23 48.53 -23.00
N LYS A 9 -40.44 47.38 -22.34
CA LYS A 9 -39.94 47.08 -21.00
C LYS A 9 -38.45 46.74 -21.10
N ALA A 10 -37.57 47.60 -20.59
CA ALA A 10 -36.22 47.22 -20.20
C ALA A 10 -36.23 46.93 -18.70
N ARG A 11 -36.03 45.65 -18.34
CA ARG A 11 -35.84 45.20 -16.96
C ARG A 11 -34.47 45.67 -16.49
N LEU A 12 -34.47 46.36 -15.35
CA LEU A 12 -33.31 46.63 -14.52
C LEU A 12 -32.85 45.29 -13.90
N ALA A 13 -31.81 44.68 -14.49
CA ALA A 13 -31.10 43.54 -13.92
C ALA A 13 -29.64 43.64 -14.36
N ALA A 14 -28.89 44.53 -13.72
CA ALA A 14 -27.44 44.67 -13.90
C ALA A 14 -26.83 45.42 -12.71
N ALA A 15 -26.78 44.76 -11.54
CA ALA A 15 -25.96 45.20 -10.40
C ALA A 15 -25.61 44.09 -9.40
N LEU A 16 -25.78 42.80 -9.75
CA LEU A 16 -25.53 41.67 -8.84
C LEU A 16 -25.00 40.44 -9.59
N ALA A 17 -24.15 40.66 -10.60
CA ALA A 17 -23.51 39.61 -11.40
C ALA A 17 -22.05 39.95 -11.75
N LEU A 18 -21.31 40.52 -10.79
CA LEU A 18 -19.91 40.92 -10.99
C LEU A 18 -18.93 40.41 -9.90
N PHE A 19 -19.30 39.34 -9.18
CA PHE A 19 -18.41 38.71 -8.19
C PHE A 19 -18.33 37.16 -8.28
N ALA A 20 -18.84 36.53 -9.34
CA ALA A 20 -18.87 35.06 -9.46
C ALA A 20 -18.23 34.50 -10.75
N GLY A 21 -17.41 35.27 -11.46
CA GLY A 21 -16.77 34.84 -12.70
C GLY A 21 -15.37 35.42 -12.83
N GLY A 22 -14.42 34.81 -12.15
CA GLY A 22 -13.02 35.23 -12.15
C GLY A 22 -12.13 34.13 -11.61
N VAL A 23 -12.25 32.92 -12.15
CA VAL A 23 -11.33 31.81 -11.90
C VAL A 23 -10.38 31.73 -13.09
N SER A 24 -9.11 31.98 -12.77
CA SER A 24 -7.89 31.52 -13.44
C SER A 24 -7.75 31.71 -14.95
N LEU A 25 -7.25 32.88 -15.36
CA LEU A 25 -6.36 32.94 -16.51
C LEU A 25 -5.05 32.23 -16.13
N GLY A 26 -4.62 31.29 -16.98
CA GLY A 26 -3.57 30.35 -16.70
C GLY A 26 -2.22 30.99 -16.35
N SER A 27 -1.59 30.46 -15.33
CA SER A 27 -0.16 30.55 -15.13
C SER A 27 0.31 29.22 -14.56
N SER A 28 1.35 28.70 -15.20
CA SER A 28 2.29 27.67 -14.78
C SER A 28 2.29 27.33 -13.29
N ALA A 29 2.50 26.04 -12.97
CA ALA A 29 2.90 25.55 -11.66
C ALA A 29 3.76 26.58 -10.92
N TRP A 30 3.21 27.10 -9.83
CA TRP A 30 3.79 28.20 -9.07
C TRP A 30 5.02 27.67 -8.33
N ALA A 31 6.20 28.06 -8.80
CA ALA A 31 7.48 27.74 -8.17
C ALA A 31 7.77 28.60 -6.92
N GLU A 32 6.74 29.11 -6.24
CA GLU A 32 6.86 29.96 -5.06
C GLU A 32 5.67 29.75 -4.11
N CYS A 33 5.90 29.97 -2.82
CA CYS A 33 4.87 29.97 -1.79
C CYS A 33 4.23 31.36 -1.66
N GLU A 34 2.91 31.43 -1.78
CA GLU A 34 2.16 32.68 -1.68
C GLU A 34 1.03 32.59 -0.65
N PHE A 35 0.84 33.67 0.11
CA PHE A 35 -0.23 33.76 1.09
C PHE A 35 -1.56 34.13 0.40
N ARG A 36 -2.46 33.15 0.26
CA ARG A 36 -3.67 33.26 -0.57
C ARG A 36 -4.89 32.71 0.16
N PHE A 37 -6.08 33.11 -0.31
CA PHE A 37 -7.35 32.61 0.18
C PHE A 37 -7.51 31.12 -0.16
N ASP A 38 -7.86 30.34 0.86
CA ASP A 38 -8.15 28.92 0.76
C ASP A 38 -9.67 28.69 0.93
N PRO A 39 -10.41 28.50 -0.17
CA PRO A 39 -11.85 28.26 -0.10
C PRO A 39 -12.21 26.92 0.55
N PHE A 40 -11.34 25.91 0.42
CA PHE A 40 -11.57 24.59 0.99
C PHE A 40 -11.50 24.64 2.51
N LEU A 41 -10.40 25.14 3.08
CA LEU A 41 -10.25 25.26 4.53
C LEU A 41 -11.27 26.22 5.12
N THR A 42 -11.63 27.29 4.43
CA THR A 42 -12.70 28.20 4.88
C THR A 42 -14.01 27.44 5.10
N LYS A 43 -14.40 26.61 4.12
CA LYS A 43 -15.60 25.77 4.22
C LYS A 43 -15.44 24.66 5.26
N ALA A 44 -14.32 23.95 5.25
CA ALA A 44 -14.06 22.79 6.11
C ALA A 44 -13.98 23.16 7.59
N THR A 45 -13.43 24.33 7.92
CA THR A 45 -13.35 24.84 9.29
C THR A 45 -14.62 25.53 9.77
N GLY A 46 -15.61 25.75 8.87
CA GLY A 46 -16.79 26.54 9.16
C GLY A 46 -16.46 27.98 9.56
N SER A 47 -15.30 28.50 9.12
CA SER A 47 -14.85 29.83 9.50
C SER A 47 -15.80 30.89 8.91
N PRO A 48 -16.29 31.85 9.71
CA PRO A 48 -17.09 32.96 9.19
C PRO A 48 -16.28 33.93 8.34
N ASN A 49 -14.95 33.87 8.44
CA ASN A 49 -14.01 34.71 7.70
C ASN A 49 -13.22 33.86 6.69
N PRO A 50 -12.82 34.45 5.54
CA PRO A 50 -11.89 33.81 4.62
C PRO A 50 -10.62 33.34 5.33
N VAL A 51 -10.29 32.06 5.20
CA VAL A 51 -9.04 31.48 5.67
C VAL A 51 -7.98 31.72 4.60
N PHE A 52 -6.84 32.31 4.98
CA PHE A 52 -5.69 32.49 4.10
C PHE A 52 -4.55 31.61 4.58
N LYS A 53 -3.86 30.93 3.65
CA LYS A 53 -2.72 30.04 3.90
C LYS A 53 -1.62 30.22 2.85
N TRP A 54 -0.44 29.69 3.15
CA TRP A 54 0.67 29.63 2.22
C TRP A 54 0.45 28.47 1.24
N LEU A 55 0.26 28.81 -0.03
CA LEU A 55 -0.03 27.87 -1.12
C LEU A 55 1.01 28.04 -2.24
N GLY A 56 1.30 26.97 -2.96
CA GLY A 56 2.32 26.93 -4.03
C GLY A 56 3.40 25.90 -3.71
N HIS A 57 4.39 25.68 -4.58
CA HIS A 57 5.40 24.65 -4.38
C HIS A 57 6.72 25.29 -3.89
N PRO A 58 7.34 24.87 -2.76
CA PRO A 58 7.14 23.62 -1.99
C PRO A 58 6.11 23.66 -0.84
N CYS A 59 5.27 24.68 -0.73
CA CYS A 59 4.16 24.70 0.23
C CYS A 59 3.01 23.75 -0.17
N ALA A 60 1.89 23.81 0.55
CA ALA A 60 0.69 23.08 0.15
C ALA A 60 0.15 23.55 -1.22
N GLN A 61 -0.29 22.63 -2.07
CA GLN A 61 -1.08 23.00 -3.25
C GLN A 61 -2.53 23.31 -2.85
N PRO A 62 -3.25 24.12 -3.65
CA PRO A 62 -4.69 24.23 -3.51
C PRO A 62 -5.33 22.84 -3.50
N GLU A 63 -6.42 22.66 -2.76
CA GLU A 63 -7.13 21.38 -2.69
C GLU A 63 -8.06 21.20 -3.88
N ALA A 64 -8.19 19.96 -4.37
CA ALA A 64 -9.16 19.65 -5.42
C ALA A 64 -10.60 19.85 -4.91
N GLY A 65 -10.83 19.72 -3.61
CA GLY A 65 -12.15 19.76 -2.97
C GLY A 65 -12.69 18.37 -2.64
N VAL A 66 -13.82 18.31 -1.93
CA VAL A 66 -14.43 17.02 -1.55
C VAL A 66 -15.24 16.47 -2.71
N SER A 67 -15.03 15.20 -3.07
CA SER A 67 -15.86 14.50 -4.06
C SER A 67 -17.33 14.48 -3.66
N GLU A 68 -18.21 14.68 -4.64
CA GLU A 68 -19.64 14.48 -4.46
C GLU A 68 -19.91 12.97 -4.27
N ARG A 69 -20.77 12.65 -3.30
CA ARG A 69 -21.13 11.28 -2.93
C ARG A 69 -22.63 11.10 -2.92
N MET A 70 -23.09 9.99 -3.51
CA MET A 70 -24.48 9.57 -3.50
C MET A 70 -24.55 8.06 -3.25
N GLU A 71 -25.52 7.62 -2.43
CA GLU A 71 -25.79 6.20 -2.21
C GLU A 71 -26.97 5.74 -3.06
N ALA A 72 -26.82 4.58 -3.71
CA ALA A 72 -27.84 3.92 -4.51
C ALA A 72 -27.85 2.42 -4.18
N GLY A 73 -28.57 2.02 -3.13
CA GLY A 73 -28.57 0.64 -2.65
C GLY A 73 -27.20 0.25 -2.09
N ASN A 74 -26.58 -0.79 -2.66
CA ASN A 74 -25.21 -1.22 -2.34
C ASN A 74 -24.15 -0.57 -3.24
N THR A 75 -24.50 0.50 -3.95
CA THR A 75 -23.57 1.24 -4.83
C THR A 75 -23.34 2.63 -4.27
N THR A 76 -22.07 2.98 -4.06
CA THR A 76 -21.67 4.37 -3.81
C THR A 76 -21.23 5.01 -5.12
N ILE A 77 -21.90 6.10 -5.50
CA ILE A 77 -21.57 6.89 -6.69
C ILE A 77 -20.72 8.08 -6.23
N ILE A 78 -19.53 8.21 -6.82
CA ILE A 78 -18.56 9.25 -6.53
C ILE A 78 -18.31 10.08 -7.78
N LYS A 79 -18.37 11.40 -7.65
CA LYS A 79 -17.94 12.32 -8.70
C LYS A 79 -16.84 13.21 -8.12
N THR A 80 -15.63 13.07 -8.65
CA THR A 80 -14.49 13.87 -8.17
C THR A 80 -14.68 15.34 -8.59
N PRO A 81 -14.06 16.30 -7.88
CA PRO A 81 -14.00 17.67 -8.36
C PRO A 81 -13.32 17.77 -9.72
N GLU A 82 -13.57 18.87 -10.42
CA GLU A 82 -12.85 19.21 -11.64
C GLU A 82 -11.38 19.46 -11.32
N GLY A 83 -10.47 18.84 -12.09
CA GLY A 83 -9.03 19.04 -11.95
C GLY A 83 -8.64 20.51 -12.13
N GLN A 84 -7.67 20.96 -11.33
CA GLN A 84 -7.28 22.37 -11.20
C GLN A 84 -6.58 22.95 -12.43
N HIS A 85 -6.09 22.08 -13.31
CA HIS A 85 -5.34 22.45 -14.51
C HIS A 85 -6.20 22.29 -15.76
N PRO A 86 -5.93 23.07 -16.83
CA PRO A 86 -6.63 22.91 -18.11
C PRO A 86 -6.58 21.47 -18.62
N ALA A 87 -7.67 21.00 -19.22
CA ALA A 87 -7.72 19.65 -19.77
C ALA A 87 -6.70 19.48 -20.91
N VAL A 88 -5.76 18.54 -20.74
CA VAL A 88 -4.70 18.25 -21.71
C VAL A 88 -4.43 16.75 -21.67
N ASP A 89 -4.49 16.09 -22.83
CA ASP A 89 -4.05 14.69 -22.95
C ASP A 89 -2.54 14.62 -22.65
N PRO A 90 -2.12 14.02 -21.52
CA PRO A 90 -0.72 14.04 -21.10
C PRO A 90 0.15 13.08 -21.92
N PHE A 91 -0.46 12.15 -22.68
CA PHE A 91 0.25 11.23 -23.56
C PHE A 91 0.51 11.85 -24.93
N ALA A 92 -0.46 12.60 -25.46
CA ALA A 92 -0.28 13.34 -26.71
C ALA A 92 0.55 14.61 -26.52
N ASN A 93 0.47 15.25 -25.34
CA ASN A 93 1.14 16.52 -25.02
C ASN A 93 1.91 16.42 -23.70
N PRO A 94 3.03 15.68 -23.64
CA PRO A 94 3.79 15.52 -22.40
C PRO A 94 4.44 16.85 -21.95
N PRO A 95 4.56 17.09 -20.63
CA PRO A 95 4.23 16.19 -19.51
C PRO A 95 2.75 16.22 -19.06
N GLY A 96 1.88 16.98 -19.74
CA GLY A 96 0.53 17.31 -19.26
C GLY A 96 0.46 18.69 -18.60
N SER A 97 -0.72 19.09 -18.14
CA SER A 97 -0.95 20.40 -17.49
C SER A 97 -0.81 20.36 -15.97
N ASN A 98 -0.85 19.17 -15.36
CA ASN A 98 -0.78 18.92 -13.92
C ASN A 98 0.65 18.72 -13.38
N PHE A 99 1.63 19.28 -14.08
CA PHE A 99 3.05 19.07 -13.81
C PHE A 99 3.67 20.25 -13.03
N LEU A 100 4.35 19.95 -11.92
CA LEU A 100 5.04 20.88 -11.01
C LEU A 100 6.54 20.91 -11.29
N MET A 101 7.13 22.10 -11.29
CA MET A 101 8.58 22.25 -11.42
C MET A 101 9.30 21.70 -10.18
N THR A 102 10.42 21.03 -10.38
CA THR A 102 11.30 20.56 -9.29
C THR A 102 11.80 21.73 -8.45
N VAL A 103 11.74 21.61 -7.12
CA VAL A 103 12.40 22.53 -6.19
C VAL A 103 13.32 21.75 -5.24
N TYR A 104 14.54 22.26 -5.05
CA TYR A 104 15.55 21.65 -4.17
C TYR A 104 15.48 22.20 -2.74
N GLU A 105 14.28 22.22 -2.19
CA GLU A 105 13.98 22.70 -0.83
C GLU A 105 13.09 21.71 -0.11
N ASN A 106 13.09 21.70 1.22
CA ASN A 106 12.11 20.96 2.03
C ASN A 106 10.68 21.47 1.78
N LEU A 107 9.70 20.56 1.94
CA LEU A 107 8.28 20.88 1.99
C LEU A 107 7.96 21.88 3.10
N ARG A 108 6.85 22.60 2.94
CA ARG A 108 6.34 23.52 3.96
C ARG A 108 4.85 23.33 4.19
N ASP A 109 4.41 23.41 5.44
CA ASP A 109 2.99 23.30 5.78
C ASP A 109 2.22 24.62 5.50
N TYR A 110 0.92 24.61 5.79
CA TYR A 110 0.04 25.77 5.58
C TYR A 110 0.44 27.06 6.33
N GLU A 111 1.27 26.95 7.36
CA GLU A 111 1.80 28.08 8.12
C GLU A 111 3.22 28.48 7.65
N ASN A 112 3.65 28.00 6.48
CA ASN A 112 4.98 28.19 5.90
C ASN A 112 6.12 27.58 6.75
N ARG A 113 5.80 26.66 7.65
CA ARG A 113 6.79 26.01 8.51
C ARG A 113 7.45 24.89 7.72
N GLU A 114 8.76 24.86 7.76
CA GLU A 114 9.55 23.82 7.11
C GLU A 114 9.25 22.44 7.71
N MET A 115 9.06 21.46 6.83
CA MET A 115 8.99 20.04 7.15
C MET A 115 10.37 19.46 6.85
N PRO A 116 11.26 19.34 7.86
CA PRO A 116 12.62 18.86 7.64
C PRO A 116 12.62 17.44 7.08
N ASN A 117 13.75 17.02 6.50
CA ASN A 117 13.93 15.67 5.93
C ASN A 117 12.89 15.34 4.84
N THR A 118 12.56 16.32 4.01
CA THR A 118 11.70 16.12 2.83
C THR A 118 12.39 16.56 1.54
N MET A 119 13.64 17.02 1.60
CA MET A 119 14.42 17.46 0.44
C MET A 119 14.61 16.30 -0.54
N PRO A 120 14.18 16.44 -1.80
CA PRO A 120 14.34 15.39 -2.81
C PRO A 120 15.82 15.22 -3.18
N SER A 121 16.15 14.20 -3.97
CA SER A 121 17.50 14.03 -4.53
C SER A 121 18.00 15.31 -5.21
N THR A 122 19.27 15.66 -5.01
CA THR A 122 19.90 16.82 -5.67
C THR A 122 21.07 16.35 -6.55
N PRO A 123 21.57 17.19 -7.49
CA PRO A 123 22.74 16.85 -8.30
C PRO A 123 23.97 16.46 -7.48
N GLY A 124 24.15 17.08 -6.30
CA GLY A 124 25.29 16.84 -5.42
C GLY A 124 25.09 15.69 -4.42
N ASN A 125 23.85 15.28 -4.17
CA ASN A 125 23.54 14.17 -3.27
C ASN A 125 22.25 13.45 -3.73
N PRO A 126 22.36 12.27 -4.37
CA PRO A 126 21.19 11.55 -4.86
C PRO A 126 20.34 10.93 -3.73
N TYR A 127 20.93 10.61 -2.59
CA TYR A 127 20.28 9.91 -1.47
C TYR A 127 20.14 10.81 -0.24
N ASN A 128 19.53 12.00 -0.41
CA ASN A 128 19.44 13.02 0.65
C ASN A 128 18.83 12.55 1.96
N LEU A 129 17.92 11.57 1.91
CA LEU A 129 17.23 11.05 3.08
C LEU A 129 17.92 9.84 3.72
N HIS A 130 18.97 9.29 3.10
CA HIS A 130 19.77 8.25 3.77
C HIS A 130 20.54 8.87 4.93
N ASP A 131 20.51 8.17 6.06
CA ASP A 131 21.35 8.47 7.23
C ASP A 131 22.49 7.45 7.33
N GLY A 132 23.53 7.68 6.54
CA GLY A 132 24.68 6.79 6.45
C GLY A 132 24.62 5.81 5.27
N PRO A 133 25.60 4.89 5.19
CA PRO A 133 25.68 3.91 4.11
C PRO A 133 24.63 2.81 4.26
N VAL A 134 24.23 2.19 3.15
CA VAL A 134 23.46 0.95 3.17
C VAL A 134 24.38 -0.21 3.53
N LEU A 135 23.95 -1.01 4.52
CA LEU A 135 24.70 -2.19 4.97
C LEU A 135 24.06 -3.47 4.41
N THR A 136 24.87 -4.51 4.19
CA THR A 136 24.40 -5.81 3.68
C THR A 136 24.87 -6.97 4.55
N GLU A 137 24.04 -8.00 4.64
CA GLU A 137 24.33 -9.25 5.35
C GLU A 137 23.74 -10.44 4.58
N SER A 138 24.46 -11.56 4.50
CA SER A 138 23.93 -12.77 3.86
C SER A 138 22.90 -13.46 4.76
N ILE A 139 21.81 -13.91 4.16
CA ILE A 139 20.71 -14.63 4.81
C ILE A 139 20.31 -15.87 3.99
N ASP A 140 19.56 -16.78 4.62
CA ASP A 140 18.89 -17.84 3.89
C ASP A 140 17.78 -17.25 3.00
N LYS A 141 17.92 -17.43 1.69
CA LYS A 141 17.01 -16.89 0.69
C LYS A 141 15.69 -17.63 0.54
N ARG A 142 15.50 -18.77 1.24
CA ARG A 142 14.23 -19.51 1.17
C ARG A 142 13.07 -18.64 1.68
N SER A 143 12.02 -18.58 0.89
CA SER A 143 10.80 -17.82 1.14
C SER A 143 9.67 -18.70 1.69
N PRO A 144 8.58 -18.11 2.22
CA PRO A 144 7.36 -18.84 2.52
C PRO A 144 6.85 -19.64 1.31
N ASP A 145 6.93 -19.07 0.09
CA ASP A 145 6.59 -19.76 -1.17
C ASP A 145 7.39 -21.06 -1.32
N ASP A 146 8.72 -21.00 -1.20
CA ASP A 146 9.60 -22.15 -1.42
C ASP A 146 9.30 -23.29 -0.44
N ASP A 147 9.15 -22.96 0.84
CA ASP A 147 8.95 -23.95 1.88
C ASP A 147 7.53 -24.54 1.82
N LEU A 148 6.49 -23.73 1.55
CA LEU A 148 5.13 -24.24 1.32
C LEU A 148 5.07 -25.12 0.08
N ASP A 149 5.67 -24.70 -1.04
CA ASP A 149 5.72 -25.50 -2.27
C ASP A 149 6.37 -26.87 -2.04
N MET A 150 7.52 -26.87 -1.37
CA MET A 150 8.25 -28.09 -1.01
C MET A 150 7.43 -29.03 -0.11
N ILE A 151 6.69 -28.48 0.86
CA ILE A 151 5.79 -29.27 1.71
C ILE A 151 4.68 -29.91 0.87
N ILE A 152 4.06 -29.14 -0.02
CA ILE A 152 2.96 -29.59 -0.88
C ILE A 152 3.45 -30.68 -1.84
N ASP A 153 4.61 -30.51 -2.47
CA ASP A 153 5.22 -31.50 -3.36
C ASP A 153 5.45 -32.85 -2.66
N LYS A 154 5.89 -32.81 -1.41
CA LYS A 154 6.09 -34.02 -0.59
C LYS A 154 4.76 -34.69 -0.25
N ILE A 155 3.70 -33.92 0.02
CA ILE A 155 2.34 -34.42 0.26
C ILE A 155 1.78 -35.06 -1.01
N GLU A 156 1.89 -34.38 -2.16
CA GLU A 156 1.47 -34.91 -3.47
C GLU A 156 2.24 -36.19 -3.86
N ALA A 157 3.54 -36.25 -3.57
CA ALA A 157 4.35 -37.44 -3.80
C ALA A 157 3.92 -38.62 -2.92
N ALA A 158 3.54 -38.37 -1.66
CA ALA A 158 2.99 -39.38 -0.78
C ALA A 158 1.62 -39.87 -1.27
N ALA A 159 0.74 -38.96 -1.69
CA ALA A 159 -0.56 -39.29 -2.27
C ALA A 159 -0.44 -40.17 -3.52
N ARG A 160 0.48 -39.82 -4.45
CA ARG A 160 0.75 -40.61 -5.68
C ARG A 160 1.24 -42.03 -5.39
N LYS A 161 1.89 -42.25 -4.25
CA LYS A 161 2.34 -43.58 -3.78
C LYS A 161 1.23 -44.35 -3.06
N GLY A 162 0.02 -43.80 -2.95
CA GLY A 162 -1.09 -44.42 -2.21
C GLY A 162 -0.90 -44.40 -0.70
N HIS A 163 -0.04 -43.54 -0.16
CA HIS A 163 0.08 -43.39 1.28
C HIS A 163 -1.18 -42.74 1.84
N GLY A 164 -1.72 -43.28 2.93
CA GLY A 164 -2.87 -42.65 3.61
C GLY A 164 -2.48 -41.50 4.53
N ARG A 165 -1.18 -41.24 4.75
CA ARG A 165 -0.65 -40.28 5.74
C ARG A 165 0.67 -39.67 5.30
N VAL A 166 0.99 -38.50 5.85
CA VAL A 166 2.25 -37.76 5.64
C VAL A 166 2.96 -37.53 6.97
N ASN A 167 4.26 -37.23 6.92
CA ASN A 167 5.05 -36.90 8.10
C ASN A 167 4.44 -35.69 8.85
N ARG A 168 4.03 -35.91 10.11
CA ARG A 168 3.42 -34.88 10.97
C ARG A 168 4.32 -33.66 11.18
N LYS A 169 5.65 -33.84 11.22
CA LYS A 169 6.60 -32.72 11.33
C LYS A 169 6.56 -31.81 10.11
N LEU A 170 6.35 -32.39 8.92
CA LEU A 170 6.24 -31.62 7.68
C LEU A 170 4.93 -30.81 7.66
N VAL A 171 3.82 -31.43 8.08
CA VAL A 171 2.52 -30.75 8.19
C VAL A 171 2.57 -29.63 9.25
N LYS A 172 3.20 -29.88 10.41
CA LYS A 172 3.41 -28.87 11.45
C LYS A 172 4.28 -27.72 10.94
N PHE A 173 5.33 -27.99 10.16
CA PHE A 173 6.13 -26.92 9.54
C PHE A 173 5.29 -26.01 8.63
N GLY A 174 4.34 -26.57 7.87
CA GLY A 174 3.40 -25.77 7.08
C GLY A 174 2.48 -24.89 7.93
N ILE A 175 2.01 -25.40 9.06
CA ILE A 175 1.22 -24.62 10.04
C ILE A 175 2.09 -23.53 10.67
N ASP A 176 3.35 -23.84 11.00
CA ASP A 176 4.29 -22.88 11.60
C ASP A 176 4.57 -21.71 10.68
N ILE A 177 4.67 -21.93 9.37
CA ILE A 177 4.79 -20.86 8.37
C ILE A 177 3.52 -19.98 8.35
N LEU A 178 2.33 -20.60 8.31
CA LEU A 178 1.07 -19.84 8.20
C LEU A 178 0.72 -19.09 9.50
N GLU A 179 1.02 -19.65 10.67
CA GLU A 179 0.84 -19.04 11.99
C GLU A 179 2.01 -18.11 12.37
N GLY A 180 3.10 -18.02 11.59
CA GLY A 180 4.27 -17.22 11.94
C GLY A 180 5.02 -17.72 13.19
N ASN A 181 4.92 -19.01 13.52
CA ASN A 181 5.65 -19.57 14.66
C ASN A 181 7.18 -19.57 14.41
N PRO A 182 8.01 -19.61 15.47
CA PRO A 182 9.47 -19.62 15.32
C PRO A 182 9.98 -20.76 14.44
N ILE A 183 10.79 -20.42 13.44
CA ILE A 183 11.41 -21.35 12.48
C ILE A 183 12.85 -20.89 12.15
N ASP A 184 13.67 -21.80 11.63
CA ASP A 184 15.05 -21.48 11.19
C ASP A 184 15.05 -20.87 9.79
N ARG A 185 14.44 -19.69 9.64
CA ARG A 185 14.33 -18.92 8.38
C ARG A 185 14.41 -17.42 8.65
N ALA A 186 14.80 -16.66 7.62
CA ALA A 186 14.83 -15.21 7.69
C ALA A 186 13.46 -14.59 8.01
N TYR A 187 12.36 -15.19 7.52
CA TYR A 187 10.99 -14.72 7.74
C TYR A 187 10.32 -15.28 9.01
N SER A 188 11.09 -15.83 9.95
CA SER A 188 10.54 -16.35 11.21
C SER A 188 9.78 -15.26 11.97
N GLY A 189 8.58 -15.58 12.46
CA GLY A 189 7.71 -14.62 13.16
C GLY A 189 6.69 -13.92 12.27
N LEU A 190 6.79 -14.03 10.93
CA LEU A 190 5.87 -13.40 9.98
C LEU A 190 4.70 -14.35 9.61
N PRO A 191 3.46 -14.12 10.07
CA PRO A 191 2.34 -14.99 9.78
C PRO A 191 1.67 -14.64 8.45
N MET A 192 1.47 -15.65 7.60
CA MET A 192 0.72 -15.50 6.34
C MET A 192 -0.80 -15.38 6.56
N LEU A 193 -1.27 -15.59 7.80
CA LEU A 193 -2.66 -15.40 8.23
C LEU A 193 -2.94 -13.98 8.74
N HIS A 194 -1.98 -13.05 8.69
CA HIS A 194 -2.15 -11.60 8.96
C HIS A 194 -3.03 -11.20 10.16
N TYR A 195 -3.09 -12.03 11.20
CA TYR A 195 -3.97 -11.83 12.35
C TYR A 195 -3.35 -10.92 13.43
N GLN A 196 -2.09 -10.51 13.26
CA GLN A 196 -1.31 -9.76 14.25
C GLN A 196 -1.50 -8.24 14.17
N GLY A 197 -2.44 -7.73 13.36
CA GLY A 197 -2.73 -6.31 13.25
C GLY A 197 -2.83 -5.55 14.59
N PRO A 198 -3.48 -6.10 15.64
CA PRO A 198 -3.55 -5.46 16.96
C PRO A 198 -2.21 -5.20 17.67
N VAL A 199 -1.17 -5.98 17.33
CA VAL A 199 0.16 -5.96 18.00
C VAL A 199 1.30 -5.53 17.08
N ASN A 200 1.09 -5.46 15.76
CA ASN A 200 2.07 -4.98 14.76
C ASN A 200 2.22 -3.45 14.78
N VAL A 201 2.53 -2.89 15.95
CA VAL A 201 2.73 -1.46 16.21
C VAL A 201 4.19 -1.24 16.62
N THR A 202 4.97 -0.57 15.77
CA THR A 202 6.35 -0.22 16.07
C THR A 202 6.43 1.15 16.75
N PRO A 203 6.87 1.24 18.01
CA PRO A 203 7.07 2.52 18.67
C PRO A 203 8.33 3.22 18.12
N VAL A 204 8.28 4.54 17.97
CA VAL A 204 9.51 5.33 17.80
C VAL A 204 10.19 5.47 19.16
N ILE A 205 11.38 4.90 19.29
CA ILE A 205 12.19 5.01 20.51
C ILE A 205 12.87 6.39 20.53
N PRO A 206 12.57 7.26 21.52
CA PRO A 206 13.11 8.62 21.55
C PRO A 206 14.61 8.65 21.86
N GLU A 207 15.31 9.61 21.25
CA GLU A 207 16.73 9.88 21.46
C GLU A 207 16.92 11.24 22.13
N TYR A 208 17.80 11.27 23.14
CA TYR A 208 18.09 12.46 23.94
C TYR A 208 19.56 12.84 23.84
N ASP A 209 19.84 14.14 23.81
CA ASP A 209 21.21 14.65 23.93
C ASP A 209 21.76 14.52 25.37
N SER A 210 23.02 14.93 25.57
CA SER A 210 23.67 14.89 26.89
C SER A 210 23.01 15.77 27.95
N ASP A 211 22.22 16.77 27.52
CA ASP A 211 21.51 17.69 28.40
C ASP A 211 20.08 17.20 28.70
N GLY A 212 19.68 16.06 28.13
CA GLY A 212 18.36 15.44 28.30
C GLY A 212 17.28 16.05 27.42
N ASN A 213 17.63 16.83 26.39
CA ASN A 213 16.66 17.33 25.42
C ASN A 213 16.34 16.25 24.39
N LEU A 214 15.06 16.10 24.04
CA LEU A 214 14.62 15.24 22.95
C LEU A 214 15.17 15.81 21.63
N VAL A 215 15.97 15.02 20.91
CA VAL A 215 16.61 15.42 19.65
C VAL A 215 16.20 14.57 18.46
N GLY A 216 15.67 13.37 18.71
CA GLY A 216 15.19 12.49 17.64
C GLY A 216 14.52 11.22 18.15
N GLY A 217 14.60 10.18 17.34
CA GLY A 217 14.14 8.84 17.68
C GLY A 217 14.30 7.88 16.50
N ASN A 218 14.17 6.58 16.75
CA ASN A 218 14.28 5.55 15.72
C ASN A 218 13.15 4.52 15.84
N ALA A 219 12.59 4.12 14.70
CA ALA A 219 11.76 2.93 14.57
C ALA A 219 12.52 1.86 13.77
N ASP A 220 12.50 0.62 14.25
CA ASP A 220 13.08 -0.54 13.54
C ASP A 220 11.99 -1.34 12.85
N ILE A 221 12.16 -1.62 11.56
CA ILE A 221 11.17 -2.34 10.75
C ILE A 221 11.87 -3.45 9.96
N ASN A 222 11.37 -4.68 10.05
CA ASN A 222 11.74 -5.74 9.12
C ASN A 222 10.73 -5.81 7.98
N ILE A 223 11.23 -5.86 6.76
CA ILE A 223 10.40 -5.99 5.56
C ILE A 223 10.97 -7.07 4.65
N TYR A 224 10.09 -7.89 4.09
CA TYR A 224 10.43 -9.11 3.40
C TYR A 224 9.89 -9.06 1.98
N TYR A 225 10.76 -9.32 1.01
CA TYR A 225 10.42 -9.29 -0.42
C TYR A 225 10.57 -10.70 -0.98
N TRP A 226 9.51 -11.23 -1.60
CA TRP A 226 9.53 -12.50 -2.32
C TRP A 226 8.36 -12.56 -3.30
N GLY A 227 8.51 -13.23 -4.45
CA GLY A 227 7.41 -13.49 -5.39
C GLY A 227 6.47 -12.29 -5.62
N GLN A 228 5.18 -12.47 -5.29
CA GLN A 228 4.16 -11.41 -5.34
C GLN A 228 3.91 -10.65 -4.01
N HIS A 229 4.88 -10.68 -3.10
CA HIS A 229 4.73 -10.24 -1.71
C HIS A 229 5.80 -9.23 -1.31
N ILE A 230 5.34 -8.19 -0.64
CA ILE A 230 6.13 -7.26 0.16
C ILE A 230 5.36 -7.19 1.47
N GLU A 231 5.97 -7.64 2.57
CA GLU A 231 5.31 -7.74 3.87
C GLU A 231 6.25 -7.27 4.96
N ALA A 232 5.72 -6.66 6.03
CA ALA A 232 6.51 -6.15 7.14
C ALA A 232 6.01 -6.68 8.48
N ASP A 233 6.89 -6.64 9.49
CA ASP A 233 6.52 -6.88 10.90
C ASP A 233 5.79 -5.69 11.54
N ALA A 234 5.63 -4.58 10.80
CA ALA A 234 4.94 -3.39 11.23
C ALA A 234 3.75 -3.08 10.31
N MET A 235 2.57 -2.91 10.89
CA MET A 235 1.39 -2.32 10.25
C MET A 235 1.23 -0.86 10.64
N PHE A 236 1.68 -0.50 11.85
CA PHE A 236 1.65 0.86 12.35
C PHE A 236 2.99 1.30 12.90
N ILE A 237 3.28 2.59 12.80
CA ILE A 237 4.31 3.26 13.58
C ILE A 237 3.61 4.20 14.57
N ASP A 238 4.04 4.20 15.83
CA ASP A 238 3.62 5.16 16.83
C ASP A 238 4.67 6.29 16.98
N PRO A 239 4.44 7.48 16.37
CA PRO A 239 5.33 8.62 16.46
C PRO A 239 5.04 9.52 17.66
N SER A 240 4.29 9.08 18.67
CA SER A 240 3.86 9.91 19.81
C SER A 240 5.04 10.55 20.56
N ALA A 241 6.19 9.88 20.62
CA ALA A 241 7.39 10.37 21.29
C ALA A 241 8.13 11.48 20.52
N VAL A 242 7.88 11.64 19.21
CA VAL A 242 8.68 12.50 18.31
C VAL A 242 7.84 13.52 17.54
N GLN A 243 6.72 13.98 18.12
CA GLN A 243 5.80 14.89 17.44
C GLN A 243 6.45 16.20 16.95
N GLU A 244 7.46 16.71 17.67
CA GLU A 244 8.06 18.03 17.42
C GLU A 244 9.51 18.01 16.91
N VAL A 245 10.12 16.82 16.81
CA VAL A 245 11.49 16.61 16.33
C VAL A 245 11.51 15.66 15.13
N PRO A 246 12.49 15.79 14.21
CA PRO A 246 12.74 14.75 13.20
C PRO A 246 13.12 13.42 13.86
N TRP A 247 13.02 12.32 13.12
CA TRP A 247 13.32 10.97 13.61
C TRP A 247 13.74 10.11 12.41
N ASP A 248 14.10 8.85 12.63
CA ASP A 248 14.55 7.93 11.59
C ASP A 248 13.77 6.62 11.59
N ILE A 249 13.75 5.97 10.43
CA ILE A 249 13.35 4.57 10.32
C ILE A 249 14.56 3.77 9.87
N THR A 250 14.91 2.73 10.62
CA THR A 250 15.89 1.74 10.22
C THR A 250 15.17 0.52 9.65
N TYR A 251 15.24 0.39 8.33
CA TYR A 251 14.70 -0.75 7.60
C TYR A 251 15.71 -1.88 7.53
N LYS A 252 15.25 -3.10 7.83
CA LYS A 252 15.95 -4.36 7.57
C LYS A 252 15.19 -5.09 6.46
N VAL A 253 15.64 -4.89 5.23
CA VAL A 253 14.98 -5.42 4.03
C VAL A 253 15.57 -6.77 3.66
N HIS A 254 14.78 -7.84 3.78
CA HIS A 254 15.18 -9.21 3.51
C HIS A 254 14.75 -9.59 2.09
N ILE A 255 15.71 -9.75 1.18
CA ILE A 255 15.44 -10.20 -0.20
C ILE A 255 15.51 -11.71 -0.26
N LEU A 256 14.35 -12.36 -0.34
CA LEU A 256 14.23 -13.81 -0.47
C LEU A 256 14.12 -14.19 -1.97
N ASN A 257 13.97 -15.48 -2.27
CA ASN A 257 13.83 -15.96 -3.65
C ASN A 257 12.69 -15.24 -4.39
N ASN A 258 12.95 -14.82 -5.62
CA ASN A 258 12.07 -14.02 -6.46
C ASN A 258 11.71 -12.63 -5.87
N GLY A 259 12.48 -12.16 -4.88
CA GLY A 259 12.25 -10.90 -4.18
C GLY A 259 13.03 -9.70 -4.72
N MET A 260 13.91 -9.87 -5.71
CA MET A 260 14.75 -8.79 -6.23
C MET A 260 13.92 -7.57 -6.65
N GLU A 261 14.27 -6.40 -6.12
CA GLU A 261 13.46 -5.19 -6.28
C GLU A 261 14.26 -3.91 -5.94
N ASP A 262 13.75 -2.75 -6.32
CA ASP A 262 14.21 -1.46 -5.79
C ASP A 262 13.50 -1.13 -4.47
N PHE A 263 14.27 -0.75 -3.45
CA PHE A 263 13.73 -0.21 -2.20
C PHE A 263 13.26 1.22 -2.47
N SER A 264 11.95 1.42 -2.39
CA SER A 264 11.33 2.71 -2.63
C SER A 264 10.11 2.92 -1.74
N PRO A 265 10.31 3.21 -0.44
CA PRO A 265 9.23 3.66 0.40
C PRO A 265 8.76 5.04 -0.08
N MET A 266 7.44 5.20 -0.20
CA MET A 266 6.78 6.48 -0.45
C MET A 266 6.06 6.91 0.81
N ILE A 267 6.62 7.90 1.48
CA ILE A 267 6.00 8.52 2.64
C ILE A 267 4.92 9.50 2.21
N SER A 268 3.86 9.58 3.00
CA SER A 268 2.84 10.60 2.89
C SER A 268 2.82 11.46 4.15
N TYR A 269 2.60 12.75 3.96
CA TYR A 269 2.45 13.72 5.03
C TYR A 269 1.08 14.37 5.04
N VAL A 270 0.67 14.83 6.22
CA VAL A 270 -0.49 15.70 6.42
C VAL A 270 -0.05 17.13 6.67
N ASN A 271 -0.92 18.07 6.33
CA ASN A 271 -0.72 19.46 6.68
C ASN A 271 -0.94 19.71 8.17
N ARG A 272 -0.39 20.83 8.66
CA ARG A 272 -0.66 21.37 10.00
C ARG A 272 -1.01 22.83 9.89
N PHE A 273 -1.97 23.28 10.68
CA PHE A 273 -2.39 24.69 10.67
C PHE A 273 -2.96 25.13 12.01
N ILE A 274 -2.96 26.44 12.24
CA ILE A 274 -3.63 27.05 13.39
C ILE A 274 -5.10 27.28 13.04
N ASN A 275 -5.99 26.62 13.80
CA ASN A 275 -7.43 26.78 13.62
C ASN A 275 -7.92 28.13 14.18
N PRO A 276 -9.19 28.53 13.95
CA PRO A 276 -9.73 29.80 14.45
C PRO A 276 -9.69 29.98 15.99
N LYS A 277 -9.44 28.90 16.76
CA LYS A 277 -9.28 28.95 18.23
C LYS A 277 -7.82 29.15 18.66
N GLY A 278 -6.89 29.34 17.72
CA GLY A 278 -5.46 29.49 18.02
C GLY A 278 -4.76 28.18 18.36
N ILE A 279 -5.38 27.04 18.08
CA ILE A 279 -4.84 25.70 18.38
C ILE A 279 -4.30 25.09 17.09
N GLU A 280 -3.09 24.53 17.15
CA GLU A 280 -2.55 23.75 16.04
C GLU A 280 -3.31 22.42 15.91
N VAL A 281 -3.77 22.12 14.70
CA VAL A 281 -4.49 20.90 14.37
C VAL A 281 -3.93 20.23 13.12
N THR A 282 -4.20 18.92 12.99
CA THR A 282 -3.97 18.18 11.76
C THR A 282 -4.91 18.67 10.67
N GLY A 283 -4.34 18.97 9.50
CA GLY A 283 -5.05 19.35 8.30
C GLY A 283 -5.31 18.19 7.35
N PRO A 284 -5.82 18.50 6.14
CA PRO A 284 -5.92 17.52 5.05
C PRO A 284 -4.56 16.92 4.68
N PRO A 285 -4.55 15.83 3.88
CA PRO A 285 -3.33 15.34 3.24
C PRO A 285 -2.56 16.46 2.54
N HIS A 286 -1.23 16.40 2.61
CA HIS A 286 -0.35 17.39 2.00
C HIS A 286 0.29 16.83 0.74
N ALA A 287 1.42 16.15 0.89
CA ALA A 287 2.19 15.57 -0.18
C ALA A 287 2.62 14.16 0.18
N SER A 288 2.75 13.32 -0.84
CA SER A 288 3.50 12.07 -0.78
C SER A 288 4.78 12.23 -1.58
N MET A 289 5.82 11.52 -1.18
CA MET A 289 7.10 11.52 -1.88
C MET A 289 7.83 10.21 -1.69
N ASP A 290 8.52 9.77 -2.73
CA ASP A 290 9.45 8.66 -2.60
C ASP A 290 10.66 9.13 -1.78
N GLU A 291 11.04 8.34 -0.79
CA GLU A 291 12.17 8.71 0.07
C GLU A 291 13.50 8.34 -0.57
N THR A 292 13.52 7.24 -1.33
CA THR A 292 14.68 6.72 -2.03
C THR A 292 14.28 5.76 -3.14
N PHE A 293 15.21 5.50 -4.06
CA PHE A 293 15.20 4.38 -4.99
C PHE A 293 16.55 3.68 -4.90
N PHE A 294 16.63 2.64 -4.07
CA PHE A 294 17.87 1.91 -3.84
C PHE A 294 17.77 0.48 -4.39
N PRO A 295 18.61 0.08 -5.35
CA PRO A 295 18.50 -1.25 -5.97
C PRO A 295 18.94 -2.36 -4.99
N MET A 296 18.07 -3.36 -4.78
CA MET A 296 18.33 -4.55 -3.95
C MET A 296 18.26 -5.80 -4.82
N LEU A 297 19.37 -6.10 -5.50
CA LEU A 297 19.40 -7.06 -6.62
C LEU A 297 19.94 -8.44 -6.23
N ASP A 298 20.41 -8.60 -5.00
CA ASP A 298 20.99 -9.85 -4.53
C ASP A 298 20.01 -10.58 -3.60
N GLU A 299 19.40 -11.66 -4.10
CA GLU A 299 18.62 -12.59 -3.27
C GLU A 299 19.51 -13.26 -2.22
N GLY A 300 18.95 -13.54 -1.04
CA GLY A 300 19.73 -14.04 0.09
C GLY A 300 20.55 -12.96 0.77
N THR A 301 20.12 -11.70 0.63
CA THR A 301 20.76 -10.55 1.27
C THR A 301 19.73 -9.77 2.09
N LYS A 302 20.12 -9.40 3.30
CA LYS A 302 19.44 -8.42 4.13
C LYS A 302 20.14 -7.08 3.95
N TYR A 303 19.40 -6.05 3.54
CA TYR A 303 19.87 -4.67 3.44
C TYR A 303 19.42 -3.92 4.69
N THR A 304 20.32 -3.19 5.35
CA THR A 304 19.97 -2.25 6.42
C THR A 304 20.10 -0.83 5.90
N ILE A 305 18.98 -0.11 5.86
CA ILE A 305 18.84 1.22 5.29
C ILE A 305 18.20 2.12 6.34
N LYS A 306 18.88 3.20 6.73
CA LYS A 306 18.34 4.19 7.67
C LYS A 306 17.86 5.41 6.91
N LEU A 307 16.57 5.74 7.05
CA LEU A 307 15.93 6.86 6.36
C LEU A 307 15.44 7.93 7.34
N LYS A 308 15.87 9.16 7.08
CA LYS A 308 15.46 10.36 7.80
C LYS A 308 14.00 10.70 7.54
N GLN A 309 13.26 10.92 8.62
CA GLN A 309 11.86 11.31 8.63
C GLN A 309 11.67 12.75 9.08
N SER A 310 10.60 13.38 8.61
CA SER A 310 10.14 14.66 9.16
C SER A 310 9.57 14.51 10.57
N LYS A 311 9.09 15.60 11.17
CA LYS A 311 8.50 15.55 12.52
C LYS A 311 7.30 14.60 12.59
N GLY A 312 7.15 13.90 13.72
CA GLY A 312 6.09 12.91 13.91
C GLY A 312 4.66 13.45 13.71
N LYS A 313 4.44 14.74 13.97
CA LYS A 313 3.12 15.38 13.74
C LYS A 313 2.69 15.50 12.28
N TYR A 314 3.64 15.39 11.34
CA TYR A 314 3.36 15.40 9.91
C TYR A 314 3.14 14.00 9.35
N PHE A 315 3.58 12.96 10.06
CA PHE A 315 3.55 11.59 9.56
C PHE A 315 2.11 11.11 9.30
N ASN A 316 1.83 10.64 8.09
CA ASN A 316 0.53 10.07 7.73
C ASN A 316 0.63 8.54 7.58
N LEU A 317 1.45 8.08 6.64
CA LEU A 317 1.67 6.67 6.29
C LEU A 317 2.89 6.52 5.37
N ILE A 318 3.35 5.30 5.16
CA ILE A 318 4.37 4.92 4.18
C ILE A 318 3.86 3.75 3.35
N TYR A 319 4.02 3.83 2.02
CA TYR A 319 3.82 2.69 1.13
C TYR A 319 5.16 2.13 0.69
N HIS A 320 5.32 0.81 0.76
CA HIS A 320 6.47 0.10 0.22
C HIS A 320 5.99 -0.69 -0.98
N TRP A 321 6.56 -0.37 -2.13
CA TRP A 321 6.23 -1.03 -3.39
C TRP A 321 7.49 -1.48 -4.11
N GLY A 322 7.30 -2.35 -5.09
CA GLY A 322 8.34 -2.76 -6.02
C GLY A 322 8.10 -2.20 -7.41
N TRP A 323 9.12 -1.60 -8.02
CA TRP A 323 9.06 -1.00 -9.36
C TRP A 323 9.44 -1.95 -10.48
N ARG A 324 10.24 -2.97 -10.22
CA ARG A 324 10.71 -3.98 -11.19
C ARG A 324 9.67 -5.05 -11.44
N ILE A 325 8.97 -5.50 -10.40
CA ILE A 325 7.82 -6.38 -10.52
C ILE A 325 6.60 -5.63 -9.98
N HIS A 326 5.77 -5.24 -10.94
CA HIS A 326 4.66 -4.33 -10.75
C HIS A 326 3.55 -4.88 -9.82
N PRO A 327 2.77 -4.01 -9.12
CA PRO A 327 1.64 -4.36 -8.24
C PRO A 327 0.75 -5.53 -8.69
N PRO A 328 0.18 -6.28 -7.72
CA PRO A 328 -0.38 -5.76 -6.46
C PRO A 328 0.50 -5.91 -5.18
N ARG A 329 1.82 -5.95 -5.28
CA ARG A 329 2.75 -6.11 -4.15
C ARG A 329 3.01 -4.76 -3.46
N VAL A 330 2.19 -4.40 -2.47
CA VAL A 330 2.37 -3.18 -1.68
C VAL A 330 2.12 -3.47 -0.21
N GLN A 331 3.03 -3.00 0.66
CA GLN A 331 2.86 -2.94 2.11
C GLN A 331 2.63 -1.50 2.54
N ALA A 332 1.60 -1.25 3.35
CA ALA A 332 1.43 0.02 4.05
C ALA A 332 1.89 -0.06 5.49
N ILE A 333 2.41 1.06 5.98
CA ILE A 333 2.65 1.29 7.40
C ILE A 333 2.02 2.62 7.76
N GLU A 334 0.99 2.59 8.62
CA GLU A 334 0.15 3.73 8.95
C GLU A 334 0.58 4.41 10.26
N ASN A 335 0.21 5.68 10.44
CA ASN A 335 0.38 6.34 11.73
C ASN A 335 -0.66 5.81 12.74
N ALA A 336 -0.17 5.16 13.81
CA ALA A 336 -0.99 4.55 14.87
C ALA A 336 -1.94 5.55 15.55
N LEU A 337 -1.60 6.85 15.53
CA LEU A 337 -2.37 7.91 16.18
C LEU A 337 -3.53 8.43 15.32
N LYS A 338 -3.63 8.01 14.06
CA LYS A 338 -4.72 8.43 13.17
C LYS A 338 -6.04 7.84 13.64
N THR A 339 -7.06 8.69 13.66
CA THR A 339 -8.43 8.30 13.98
C THR A 339 -9.32 8.34 12.76
N ALA A 340 -10.32 7.46 12.72
CA ALA A 340 -11.33 7.41 11.67
C ALA A 340 -12.63 6.80 12.14
N GLY A 341 -13.68 7.02 11.34
CA GLY A 341 -15.01 6.49 11.57
C GLY A 341 -15.82 7.29 12.60
N PRO A 342 -17.10 6.95 12.78
CA PRO A 342 -18.01 7.64 13.68
C PRO A 342 -17.64 7.47 15.16
N ASP A 343 -16.99 6.35 15.51
CA ASP A 343 -16.57 6.03 16.88
C ASP A 343 -15.31 6.80 17.32
N GLY A 344 -14.60 7.42 16.37
CA GLY A 344 -13.37 8.17 16.66
C GLY A 344 -12.18 7.28 17.07
N TRP A 345 -12.26 5.98 16.80
CA TRP A 345 -11.20 5.01 17.07
C TRP A 345 -9.94 5.31 16.28
N ASN A 346 -8.79 5.07 16.90
CA ASN A 346 -7.53 5.02 16.17
C ASN A 346 -7.41 3.73 15.34
N TYR A 347 -6.44 3.66 14.45
CA TYR A 347 -6.35 2.52 13.51
C TYR A 347 -6.00 1.20 14.21
N VAL A 348 -5.23 1.26 15.32
CA VAL A 348 -4.95 0.07 16.14
C VAL A 348 -6.23 -0.45 16.81
N GLN A 349 -7.11 0.44 17.25
CA GLN A 349 -8.42 0.08 17.81
C GLN A 349 -9.34 -0.53 16.75
N TRP A 350 -9.25 -0.10 15.49
CA TRP A 350 -9.94 -0.78 14.39
C TRP A 350 -9.45 -2.22 14.24
N GLU A 351 -8.14 -2.47 14.18
CA GLU A 351 -7.59 -3.84 14.16
C GLU A 351 -8.05 -4.67 15.36
N ARG A 352 -8.06 -4.10 16.57
CA ARG A 352 -8.59 -4.77 17.77
C ARG A 352 -10.08 -5.11 17.64
N SER A 353 -10.87 -4.22 17.06
CA SER A 353 -12.29 -4.49 16.82
C SER A 353 -12.53 -5.68 15.89
N ALA A 354 -11.60 -5.94 14.97
CA ALA A 354 -11.65 -7.06 14.05
C ALA A 354 -11.11 -8.35 14.68
N PHE A 355 -9.98 -8.30 15.37
CA PHE A 355 -9.21 -9.50 15.76
C PHE A 355 -9.22 -9.83 17.26
N CYS A 356 -9.87 -9.04 18.11
CA CYS A 356 -9.91 -9.27 19.56
C CYS A 356 -11.34 -9.52 20.05
N GLU A 357 -11.55 -10.53 20.90
CA GLU A 357 -12.87 -10.86 21.44
C GLU A 357 -13.45 -9.71 22.29
N GLY A 358 -12.60 -8.98 23.04
CA GLY A 358 -12.99 -7.79 23.79
C GLY A 358 -13.21 -6.53 22.93
N GLY A 359 -12.97 -6.61 21.62
CA GLY A 359 -13.17 -5.54 20.65
C GLY A 359 -12.17 -4.38 20.76
N ALA A 360 -12.54 -3.20 20.25
CA ALA A 360 -11.65 -2.04 20.07
C ALA A 360 -10.92 -1.55 21.34
N ASN A 361 -11.49 -1.79 22.51
CA ASN A 361 -10.95 -1.34 23.80
C ASN A 361 -10.20 -2.43 24.56
N ASP A 362 -10.02 -3.60 23.96
CA ASP A 362 -9.25 -4.68 24.53
C ASP A 362 -7.75 -4.35 24.45
N VAL A 363 -7.19 -3.89 25.57
CA VAL A 363 -5.77 -3.53 25.67
C VAL A 363 -4.88 -4.73 25.95
N ASP A 364 -5.46 -5.85 26.36
CA ASP A 364 -4.74 -7.07 26.74
C ASP A 364 -4.70 -8.10 25.60
N CYS A 365 -5.40 -7.83 24.49
CA CYS A 365 -5.41 -8.66 23.29
C CYS A 365 -4.00 -8.86 22.72
N ASP A 366 -3.56 -10.11 22.67
CA ASP A 366 -2.25 -10.50 22.17
C ASP A 366 -2.37 -11.79 21.35
N PRO A 367 -2.84 -11.71 20.08
CA PRO A 367 -3.01 -12.90 19.25
C PRO A 367 -1.67 -13.55 18.85
N GLU A 368 -0.52 -12.91 19.12
CA GLU A 368 0.79 -13.52 18.91
C GLU A 368 1.10 -14.53 20.02
N ASN A 369 0.98 -14.11 21.28
CA ASN A 369 1.43 -14.89 22.44
C ASN A 369 0.29 -15.61 23.19
N ASN A 370 -0.96 -15.19 23.04
CA ASN A 370 -2.12 -15.83 23.66
C ASN A 370 -2.84 -16.79 22.67
N PRO A 371 -2.89 -18.11 22.96
CA PRO A 371 -3.55 -19.08 22.08
C PRO A 371 -5.05 -18.84 21.87
N ASP A 372 -5.76 -18.30 22.86
CA ASP A 372 -7.20 -18.07 22.76
C ASP A 372 -7.48 -16.86 21.85
N ASP A 373 -6.73 -15.76 22.04
CA ASP A 373 -6.79 -14.58 21.16
C ASP A 373 -6.39 -14.96 19.73
N LYS A 374 -5.34 -15.78 19.56
CA LYS A 374 -4.92 -16.31 18.25
C LYS A 374 -6.05 -17.10 17.58
N ALA A 375 -6.70 -17.98 18.32
CA ALA A 375 -7.79 -18.80 17.80
C ALA A 375 -8.99 -17.93 17.39
N TYR A 376 -9.32 -16.91 18.20
CA TYR A 376 -10.34 -15.94 17.85
C TYR A 376 -9.96 -15.16 16.59
N ALA A 377 -8.76 -14.58 16.54
CA ALA A 377 -8.29 -13.78 15.41
C ALA A 377 -8.28 -14.58 14.09
N ILE A 378 -7.79 -15.83 14.11
CA ILE A 378 -7.83 -16.72 12.94
C ILE A 378 -9.28 -17.07 12.54
N ALA A 379 -10.21 -17.14 13.50
CA ALA A 379 -11.62 -17.38 13.20
C ALA A 379 -12.26 -16.22 12.43
N GLN A 380 -11.77 -14.99 12.58
CA GLN A 380 -12.28 -13.79 11.91
C GLN A 380 -11.89 -13.71 10.43
N ILE A 381 -10.83 -14.41 10.04
CA ILE A 381 -10.41 -14.52 8.63
C ILE A 381 -11.42 -15.37 7.85
N GLY A 382 -11.77 -14.98 6.63
CA GLY A 382 -12.70 -15.69 5.78
C GLY A 382 -12.24 -17.08 5.34
N ASP A 383 -13.18 -18.03 5.24
CA ASP A 383 -12.88 -19.39 4.76
C ASP A 383 -12.45 -19.47 3.28
N LEU A 384 -12.71 -18.42 2.51
CA LEU A 384 -12.24 -18.28 1.14
C LEU A 384 -10.78 -17.79 1.06
N SER A 385 -10.18 -17.34 2.17
CA SER A 385 -8.76 -16.96 2.24
C SER A 385 -7.89 -18.13 1.77
N PRO A 386 -7.05 -17.94 0.73
CA PRO A 386 -6.12 -18.98 0.31
C PRO A 386 -5.20 -19.47 1.43
N ALA A 387 -4.72 -18.56 2.30
CA ALA A 387 -3.89 -18.90 3.45
C ALA A 387 -4.67 -19.73 4.50
N LYS A 388 -5.91 -19.31 4.84
CA LYS A 388 -6.76 -20.06 5.79
C LYS A 388 -7.18 -21.43 5.25
N ARG A 389 -7.42 -21.54 3.94
CA ARG A 389 -7.68 -22.83 3.27
C ARG A 389 -6.50 -23.78 3.43
N MET A 390 -5.27 -23.33 3.17
CA MET A 390 -4.07 -24.14 3.40
C MET A 390 -3.94 -24.55 4.87
N TYR A 391 -4.14 -23.61 5.79
CA TYR A 391 -4.09 -23.84 7.23
C TYR A 391 -5.08 -24.92 7.69
N ASN A 392 -6.35 -24.82 7.28
CA ASN A 392 -7.39 -25.80 7.62
C ASN A 392 -7.07 -27.19 7.06
N LEU A 393 -6.55 -27.27 5.83
CA LEU A 393 -6.12 -28.54 5.23
C LEU A 393 -4.96 -29.15 6.01
N PHE A 394 -3.94 -28.36 6.40
CA PHE A 394 -2.87 -28.85 7.26
C PHE A 394 -3.37 -29.32 8.63
N LYS A 395 -4.27 -28.58 9.30
CA LYS A 395 -4.83 -29.00 10.59
C LYS A 395 -5.66 -30.28 10.49
N SER A 396 -6.44 -30.45 9.43
CA SER A 396 -7.19 -31.70 9.21
C SER A 396 -6.29 -32.94 9.13
N MET A 397 -5.10 -32.80 8.53
CA MET A 397 -4.11 -33.88 8.46
C MET A 397 -3.45 -34.21 9.82
N LEU A 398 -3.56 -33.34 10.84
CA LEU A 398 -3.06 -33.62 12.19
C LEU A 398 -4.09 -34.24 13.13
N ASN A 399 -5.38 -33.91 12.95
CA ASN A 399 -6.48 -34.27 13.85
C ASN A 399 -7.07 -35.68 13.63
N ASP A 400 -6.73 -36.36 12.53
CA ASP A 400 -7.22 -37.70 12.18
C ASP A 400 -6.76 -38.85 13.14
N ASP A 401 -6.13 -38.55 14.28
CA ASP A 401 -5.58 -39.54 15.22
C ASP A 401 -6.16 -39.50 16.65
N ASP A 402 -6.98 -38.50 17.05
CA ASP A 402 -7.49 -38.42 18.44
C ASP A 402 -8.68 -39.35 18.75
N ASP A 403 -9.26 -40.00 17.74
CA ASP A 403 -10.35 -40.98 17.92
C ASP A 403 -9.84 -42.39 18.33
N ASN A 404 -8.54 -42.57 18.61
CA ASN A 404 -7.97 -43.80 19.18
C ASN A 404 -7.67 -43.71 20.69
N SER A 405 -8.29 -42.75 21.40
CA SER A 405 -8.33 -42.75 22.86
C SER A 405 -9.11 -43.98 23.36
N SER A 406 -8.37 -44.94 23.92
CA SER A 406 -8.84 -46.22 24.45
C SER A 406 -9.56 -46.09 25.80
N ASP A 407 -10.51 -45.16 25.94
CA ASP A 407 -11.22 -44.93 27.21
C ASP A 407 -12.69 -45.37 27.13
N ASP A 408 -12.87 -46.69 27.08
CA ASP A 408 -14.14 -47.41 26.89
C ASP A 408 -15.00 -47.53 28.17
N LYS A 409 -15.04 -46.54 29.08
CA LYS A 409 -15.79 -46.72 30.35
C LYS A 409 -16.79 -45.67 30.80
N HIS A 410 -16.90 -44.48 30.21
CA HIS A 410 -17.84 -43.48 30.76
C HIS A 410 -18.66 -42.65 29.76
N ARG A 411 -19.42 -43.29 28.85
CA ARG A 411 -20.46 -42.54 28.13
C ARG A 411 -21.72 -43.31 27.74
N LYS A 412 -22.50 -43.73 28.76
CA LYS A 412 -23.88 -44.24 28.60
C LYS A 412 -24.93 -43.15 28.30
N GLY A 413 -24.58 -41.87 28.23
CA GLY A 413 -25.52 -40.77 27.95
C GLY A 413 -25.61 -40.30 26.48
N TRP A 414 -24.66 -40.66 25.61
CA TRP A 414 -24.55 -40.07 24.25
C TRP A 414 -25.30 -40.85 23.15
N LYS A 415 -26.24 -41.74 23.51
CA LYS A 415 -26.98 -42.54 22.50
C LYS A 415 -28.17 -41.80 21.87
N LYS A 416 -28.51 -40.59 22.33
CA LYS A 416 -29.67 -39.85 21.81
C LYS A 416 -29.35 -38.86 20.67
N TRP A 417 -28.10 -38.41 20.54
CA TRP A 417 -27.66 -37.49 19.47
C TRP A 417 -27.27 -38.19 18.15
N LYS A 418 -27.07 -39.52 18.14
CA LYS A 418 -26.70 -40.28 16.93
C LYS A 418 -27.88 -40.58 15.98
N LYS A 419 -29.12 -40.21 16.32
CA LYS A 419 -30.29 -40.52 15.48
C LYS A 419 -30.66 -39.41 14.48
N TRP A 420 -30.05 -38.22 14.57
CA TRP A 420 -30.33 -37.08 13.68
C TRP A 420 -29.32 -36.86 12.53
N LYS A 421 -28.27 -37.69 12.41
CA LYS A 421 -27.30 -37.66 11.30
C LYS A 421 -27.41 -38.89 10.40
N LYS A 422 -28.62 -39.21 9.91
CA LYS A 422 -28.84 -40.37 9.01
C LYS A 422 -29.31 -40.03 7.60
N HIS A 423 -29.32 -38.76 7.20
CA HIS A 423 -29.59 -38.37 5.81
C HIS A 423 -28.65 -37.22 5.40
N GLY A 424 -27.72 -37.52 4.47
CA GLY A 424 -26.91 -36.54 3.75
C GLY A 424 -25.55 -36.21 4.37
N HIS A 425 -24.49 -36.31 3.56
CA HIS A 425 -23.07 -36.02 3.82
C HIS A 425 -22.26 -37.13 4.53
N GLY A 426 -21.51 -37.86 3.71
CA GLY A 426 -20.49 -38.80 4.16
C GLY A 426 -19.43 -38.12 5.03
N LYS A 427 -18.80 -38.90 5.90
CA LYS A 427 -17.61 -38.46 6.63
C LYS A 427 -16.55 -38.01 5.61
N PRO A 428 -16.01 -36.79 5.67
CA PRO A 428 -14.86 -36.42 4.87
C PRO A 428 -13.62 -36.97 5.58
N GLN A 429 -13.40 -38.28 5.49
CA GLN A 429 -12.06 -38.81 5.65
C GLN A 429 -11.43 -38.61 4.27
N GLY A 430 -10.84 -37.42 4.08
CA GLY A 430 -10.36 -36.97 2.78
C GLY A 430 -9.25 -37.88 2.29
N ASP A 431 -9.43 -38.52 1.14
CA ASP A 431 -8.35 -39.13 0.37
C ASP A 431 -7.18 -38.12 0.30
N LEU A 432 -5.98 -38.51 0.74
CA LEU A 432 -4.81 -37.64 0.75
C LEU A 432 -4.57 -37.00 -0.61
N ALA A 433 -4.95 -37.67 -1.71
CA ALA A 433 -4.89 -37.11 -3.06
C ALA A 433 -5.83 -35.91 -3.26
N THR A 434 -7.04 -35.96 -2.67
CA THR A 434 -7.99 -34.83 -2.69
C THR A 434 -7.44 -33.67 -1.87
N THR A 435 -6.95 -33.93 -0.66
CA THR A 435 -6.33 -32.92 0.22
C THR A 435 -5.13 -32.26 -0.47
N ALA A 436 -4.25 -33.04 -1.08
CA ALA A 436 -3.08 -32.55 -1.81
C ALA A 436 -3.49 -31.62 -2.96
N LYS A 437 -4.49 -32.02 -3.76
CA LYS A 437 -5.02 -31.22 -4.87
C LYS A 437 -5.62 -29.89 -4.38
N GLN A 438 -6.39 -29.92 -3.29
CA GLN A 438 -6.98 -28.71 -2.71
C GLN A 438 -5.91 -27.78 -2.13
N LEU A 439 -4.88 -28.35 -1.52
CA LEU A 439 -3.76 -27.60 -0.95
C LEU A 439 -2.96 -26.89 -2.05
N ARG A 440 -2.65 -27.59 -3.15
CA ARG A 440 -1.99 -27.01 -4.33
C ARG A 440 -2.83 -25.89 -4.97
N ALA A 441 -4.15 -26.07 -5.04
CA ALA A 441 -5.05 -25.03 -5.55
C ALA A 441 -5.03 -23.78 -4.65
N ALA A 442 -5.16 -23.94 -3.32
CA ALA A 442 -5.08 -22.83 -2.38
C ALA A 442 -3.72 -22.12 -2.41
N TYR A 443 -2.62 -22.85 -2.52
CA TYR A 443 -1.29 -22.27 -2.70
C TYR A 443 -1.17 -21.44 -3.99
N ASN A 444 -1.70 -21.95 -5.11
CA ASN A 444 -1.68 -21.23 -6.38
C ASN A 444 -2.62 -20.01 -6.43
N ASP A 445 -3.65 -19.99 -5.59
CA ASP A 445 -4.48 -18.80 -5.37
C ASP A 445 -3.74 -17.79 -4.49
N TRP A 446 -3.08 -18.25 -3.42
CA TRP A 446 -2.36 -17.41 -2.48
C TRP A 446 -1.22 -16.62 -3.14
N ARG A 447 -0.40 -17.29 -3.97
CA ARG A 447 0.77 -16.71 -4.64
C ARG A 447 0.45 -15.68 -5.73
N ASP A 448 -0.78 -15.62 -6.20
CA ASP A 448 -1.17 -14.85 -7.38
C ASP A 448 -2.37 -13.95 -7.08
N ARG A 449 -2.03 -12.72 -6.71
CA ARG A 449 -2.99 -11.68 -6.33
C ARG A 449 -3.61 -10.96 -7.53
N THR A 450 -3.15 -11.28 -8.74
CA THR A 450 -3.63 -10.68 -10.00
C THR A 450 -4.88 -11.35 -10.56
N LYS A 451 -5.46 -12.29 -9.83
CA LYS A 451 -6.73 -12.95 -10.14
C LYS A 451 -7.54 -13.15 -8.87
N LEU A 452 -8.84 -13.39 -9.02
CA LEU A 452 -9.69 -13.81 -7.91
C LEU A 452 -9.38 -15.26 -7.51
N PRO A 453 -9.35 -15.59 -6.20
CA PRO A 453 -9.12 -16.95 -5.75
C PRO A 453 -10.33 -17.86 -6.05
N ALA A 454 -10.13 -19.17 -6.01
CA ALA A 454 -11.19 -20.13 -6.27
C ALA A 454 -12.40 -19.92 -5.34
N GLY A 455 -13.60 -19.87 -5.93
CA GLY A 455 -14.86 -19.63 -5.21
C GLY A 455 -15.35 -18.19 -5.23
N VAL A 456 -14.60 -17.27 -5.85
CA VAL A 456 -15.03 -15.87 -6.05
C VAL A 456 -15.19 -15.59 -7.53
N GLU A 457 -16.41 -15.22 -7.92
CA GLU A 457 -16.73 -14.93 -9.30
C GLU A 457 -16.53 -13.44 -9.63
N PRO A 458 -16.00 -13.12 -10.82
CA PRO A 458 -15.93 -11.74 -11.29
C PRO A 458 -17.31 -11.12 -11.50
N ASP A 459 -17.46 -9.83 -11.17
CA ASP A 459 -18.63 -9.05 -11.60
C ASP A 459 -18.41 -8.59 -13.05
N PRO A 460 -19.19 -9.09 -14.04
CA PRO A 460 -18.99 -8.78 -15.44
C PRO A 460 -19.28 -7.31 -15.79
N ASP A 461 -19.99 -6.58 -14.93
CA ASP A 461 -20.35 -5.17 -15.16
C ASP A 461 -19.33 -4.18 -14.56
N ALA A 462 -18.36 -4.68 -13.80
CA ALA A 462 -17.32 -3.87 -13.18
C ALA A 462 -16.12 -3.67 -14.13
N THR A 463 -15.42 -2.53 -13.99
CA THR A 463 -14.09 -2.38 -14.61
C THR A 463 -13.09 -3.32 -13.94
N ILE A 464 -13.16 -3.41 -12.60
CA ILE A 464 -12.38 -4.35 -11.79
C ILE A 464 -13.25 -4.94 -10.69
N THR A 465 -13.08 -6.24 -10.46
CA THR A 465 -13.60 -6.91 -9.27
C THR A 465 -12.46 -7.14 -8.30
N MET A 466 -12.67 -6.77 -7.05
CA MET A 466 -11.72 -6.92 -5.97
C MET A 466 -12.28 -7.85 -4.90
N PHE A 467 -11.42 -8.61 -4.25
CA PHE A 467 -11.77 -9.44 -3.11
C PHE A 467 -10.81 -9.17 -1.95
N LEU A 468 -11.38 -8.64 -0.86
CA LEU A 468 -10.76 -8.44 0.44
C LEU A 468 -10.92 -9.70 1.25
N VAL A 469 -9.81 -10.31 1.63
CA VAL A 469 -9.80 -11.40 2.59
C VAL A 469 -8.42 -11.49 3.24
N ASN A 470 -8.34 -11.82 4.53
CA ASN A 470 -7.08 -12.00 5.25
C ASN A 470 -6.17 -10.75 5.14
N ASN A 471 -6.75 -9.56 5.30
CA ASN A 471 -6.05 -8.27 5.12
C ASN A 471 -5.26 -8.17 3.79
N THR A 472 -5.75 -8.82 2.74
CA THR A 472 -5.12 -8.90 1.41
C THR A 472 -6.13 -8.60 0.31
N PHE A 473 -5.69 -7.91 -0.75
CA PHE A 473 -6.48 -7.80 -1.98
C PHE A 473 -6.04 -8.80 -3.04
N TYR A 474 -7.07 -9.41 -3.62
CA TYR A 474 -7.05 -10.08 -4.91
C TYR A 474 -7.85 -9.24 -5.90
N GLY A 475 -7.37 -9.07 -7.12
CA GLY A 475 -8.05 -8.28 -8.14
C GLY A 475 -8.17 -9.02 -9.46
N SER A 476 -9.26 -8.79 -10.19
CA SER A 476 -9.42 -9.27 -11.56
C SER A 476 -10.10 -8.18 -12.39
N ARG A 477 -9.43 -7.72 -13.45
CA ARG A 477 -10.03 -6.80 -14.42
C ARG A 477 -10.92 -7.57 -15.38
N GLN A 478 -12.07 -7.01 -15.71
CA GLN A 478 -12.94 -7.59 -16.73
C GLN A 478 -12.39 -7.27 -18.14
N GLY A 479 -12.47 -8.23 -19.06
CA GLY A 479 -12.08 -8.04 -20.47
C GLY A 479 -10.65 -8.45 -20.84
N LEU A 480 -9.84 -8.96 -19.90
CA LEU A 480 -8.53 -9.57 -20.17
C LEU A 480 -8.53 -11.05 -19.78
N GLN A 481 -9.50 -11.81 -20.28
CA GLN A 481 -9.40 -13.27 -20.26
C GLN A 481 -8.64 -13.71 -21.51
N GLY A 482 -7.33 -13.91 -21.35
CA GLY A 482 -6.50 -14.54 -22.36
C GLY A 482 -5.66 -15.64 -21.71
N GLU A 483 -5.94 -16.91 -22.05
CA GLU A 483 -4.85 -17.88 -22.14
C GLU A 483 -3.90 -17.35 -23.22
N GLY A 484 -2.74 -16.75 -22.88
CA GLY A 484 -1.82 -16.34 -23.94
C GLY A 484 -0.82 -15.22 -23.71
N SER A 485 -0.19 -15.07 -22.54
CA SER A 485 1.10 -14.34 -22.56
C SER A 485 2.21 -15.17 -23.21
N GLY A 486 2.10 -16.51 -23.22
CA GLY A 486 3.14 -17.40 -23.75
C GLY A 486 4.47 -17.32 -22.99
N MET A 487 4.52 -16.63 -21.85
CA MET A 487 5.76 -16.29 -21.13
C MET A 487 6.18 -17.31 -20.04
N GLY A 488 5.64 -18.53 -20.05
CA GLY A 488 6.00 -19.57 -19.08
C GLY A 488 5.82 -19.11 -17.62
N PRO A 489 6.77 -19.38 -16.70
CA PRO A 489 6.69 -18.97 -15.29
C PRO A 489 6.54 -17.45 -15.05
N ALA A 490 6.82 -16.62 -16.06
CA ALA A 490 6.68 -15.16 -15.99
C ALA A 490 5.32 -14.66 -16.53
N SER A 491 4.33 -15.55 -16.69
CA SER A 491 3.02 -15.20 -17.24
C SER A 491 2.30 -14.07 -16.49
N PHE A 492 2.60 -13.88 -15.20
CA PHE A 492 2.09 -12.80 -14.35
C PHE A 492 2.62 -11.40 -14.69
N LYS A 493 3.72 -11.29 -15.47
CA LYS A 493 4.38 -10.01 -15.78
C LYS A 493 3.80 -9.29 -17.01
N GLY A 494 2.85 -9.92 -17.72
CA GLY A 494 2.34 -9.44 -19.02
C GLY A 494 0.82 -9.46 -19.19
N VAL A 495 0.05 -9.73 -18.13
CA VAL A 495 -1.40 -9.53 -18.19
C VAL A 495 -1.67 -8.07 -17.84
N ALA A 496 -2.27 -7.31 -18.76
CA ALA A 496 -2.68 -5.91 -18.56
C ALA A 496 -3.82 -5.74 -17.50
N ASN A 497 -3.87 -6.61 -16.49
CA ASN A 497 -4.77 -6.59 -15.34
C ASN A 497 -4.51 -5.39 -14.41
N GLY A 498 -3.49 -4.60 -14.73
CA GLY A 498 -3.09 -3.42 -13.99
C GLY A 498 -3.13 -2.12 -14.76
N SER A 499 -3.63 -2.03 -16.01
CA SER A 499 -3.45 -0.80 -16.83
C SER A 499 -4.75 -0.21 -17.41
N VAL A 500 -5.14 0.98 -16.96
CA VAL A 500 -6.33 1.75 -17.33
C VAL A 500 -6.11 2.55 -18.63
N HIS A 501 -5.61 1.92 -19.70
CA HIS A 501 -5.17 2.60 -20.94
C HIS A 501 -6.16 3.58 -21.60
N ASP A 502 -7.46 3.44 -21.32
CA ASP A 502 -8.51 4.27 -21.91
C ASP A 502 -8.73 5.60 -21.18
N TRP A 503 -8.12 5.80 -20.00
CA TRP A 503 -8.20 7.07 -19.28
C TRP A 503 -7.10 8.02 -19.78
N ASN A 504 -7.36 8.81 -20.82
CA ASN A 504 -6.38 9.81 -21.29
C ASN A 504 -6.87 11.25 -21.07
N LEU A 505 -8.18 11.44 -21.07
CA LEU A 505 -8.85 12.72 -20.87
C LEU A 505 -10.00 12.57 -19.88
N ARG A 506 -10.30 13.65 -19.17
CA ARG A 506 -11.51 13.75 -18.32
C ARG A 506 -12.77 13.92 -19.19
N PRO A 507 -13.96 13.45 -18.75
CA PRO A 507 -14.17 12.58 -17.60
C PRO A 507 -13.86 11.10 -17.92
N TYR A 508 -13.48 10.34 -16.89
CA TYR A 508 -13.33 8.88 -16.98
C TYR A 508 -14.23 8.18 -15.97
N ASN A 509 -14.96 7.16 -16.44
CA ASN A 509 -15.85 6.37 -15.58
C ASN A 509 -15.18 5.06 -15.21
N PHE A 510 -15.14 4.78 -13.91
CA PHE A 510 -14.49 3.61 -13.35
C PHE A 510 -15.43 2.92 -12.39
N LYS A 511 -15.69 1.63 -12.63
CA LYS A 511 -16.61 0.83 -11.82
C LYS A 511 -15.85 -0.24 -11.08
N VAL A 512 -16.09 -0.34 -9.78
CA VAL A 512 -15.44 -1.32 -8.91
C VAL A 512 -16.50 -2.10 -8.19
N THR A 513 -16.36 -3.42 -8.20
CA THR A 513 -17.09 -4.28 -7.26
C THR A 513 -16.10 -4.82 -6.26
N VAL A 514 -16.35 -4.56 -4.98
CA VAL A 514 -15.51 -5.03 -3.88
C VAL A 514 -16.28 -6.09 -3.11
N TYR A 515 -15.72 -7.29 -3.07
CA TYR A 515 -16.17 -8.37 -2.21
C TYR A 515 -15.35 -8.41 -0.91
N ASN A 516 -16.00 -8.77 0.18
CA ASN A 516 -15.38 -9.01 1.48
C ASN A 516 -15.65 -10.47 1.90
N GLY A 517 -14.57 -11.23 2.10
CA GLY A 517 -14.61 -12.62 2.54
C GLY A 517 -14.46 -12.80 4.04
N ASP A 518 -14.03 -11.78 4.78
CA ASP A 518 -13.76 -11.85 6.22
C ASP A 518 -15.04 -11.64 7.05
N HIS A 519 -14.98 -12.06 8.31
CA HIS A 519 -16.09 -11.99 9.27
C HIS A 519 -16.21 -10.62 9.97
N PHE A 520 -15.38 -9.66 9.59
CA PHE A 520 -15.43 -8.27 10.04
C PHE A 520 -15.63 -7.32 8.85
N GLN A 521 -16.04 -6.09 9.18
CA GLN A 521 -16.33 -5.09 8.18
C GLN A 521 -15.03 -4.49 7.63
N HIS A 522 -14.91 -4.48 6.31
CA HIS A 522 -13.86 -3.77 5.62
C HIS A 522 -14.34 -2.42 5.10
N PHE A 523 -13.42 -1.62 4.59
CA PHE A 523 -13.72 -0.33 3.97
C PHE A 523 -13.02 -0.22 2.62
N TYR A 524 -13.61 0.54 1.71
CA TYR A 524 -12.99 0.86 0.42
C TYR A 524 -12.58 2.33 0.38
N ARG A 525 -11.33 2.57 0.01
CA ARG A 525 -10.79 3.88 -0.31
C ARG A 525 -10.14 3.85 -1.68
N ASN A 526 -10.35 4.92 -2.42
CA ASN A 526 -9.66 5.19 -3.68
C ASN A 526 -8.88 6.50 -3.57
N VAL A 527 -7.60 6.46 -3.95
CA VAL A 527 -6.71 7.61 -3.93
C VAL A 527 -6.07 7.79 -5.30
N ASP A 528 -5.91 9.05 -5.69
CA ASP A 528 -5.24 9.45 -6.93
C ASP A 528 -4.02 10.33 -6.64
N PHE A 529 -3.18 10.39 -7.67
CA PHE A 529 -1.91 11.11 -7.74
C PHE A 529 -1.94 12.22 -8.80
N GLY A 530 -3.06 12.41 -9.52
CA GLY A 530 -3.31 13.19 -10.74
C GLY A 530 -3.59 14.67 -10.58
N GLY A 531 -3.65 15.20 -9.35
CA GLY A 531 -3.96 16.62 -9.12
C GLY A 531 -2.80 17.58 -9.37
N SER A 532 -1.56 17.22 -9.00
CA SER A 532 -0.33 18.01 -9.20
C SER A 532 0.91 17.16 -8.85
N ARG A 533 1.90 17.09 -9.76
CA ARG A 533 3.04 16.16 -9.66
C ARG A 533 4.36 16.83 -10.00
N GLY A 534 5.40 16.71 -9.18
CA GLY A 534 6.75 17.16 -9.52
C GLY A 534 7.63 16.04 -10.08
N TRP A 535 8.57 16.36 -10.99
CA TRP A 535 9.70 15.46 -11.26
C TRP A 535 10.73 15.68 -10.15
N GLU A 536 10.63 14.96 -9.05
CA GLU A 536 11.66 15.00 -8.01
C GLU A 536 12.32 13.61 -7.90
N ASN A 537 13.48 13.49 -7.28
CA ASN A 537 14.28 12.25 -7.27
C ASN A 537 14.94 11.85 -8.61
N GLN A 538 15.08 12.79 -9.54
CA GLN A 538 15.69 12.56 -10.87
C GLN A 538 17.17 12.14 -10.83
N PHE A 539 17.84 12.27 -9.69
CA PHE A 539 19.25 11.94 -9.52
C PHE A 539 19.48 10.54 -8.93
N GLN A 540 18.43 9.84 -8.54
CA GLN A 540 18.52 8.46 -8.06
C GLN A 540 18.52 7.50 -9.25
N PHE A 541 19.42 6.53 -9.22
CA PHE A 541 19.59 5.55 -10.30
C PHE A 541 19.05 4.19 -9.85
N THR A 542 18.22 3.58 -10.69
CA THR A 542 17.82 2.17 -10.56
C THR A 542 18.57 1.27 -11.56
N ASP A 543 19.53 1.84 -12.30
CA ASP A 543 20.30 1.09 -13.28
C ASP A 543 21.40 0.28 -12.56
N PRO A 544 21.38 -1.08 -12.65
CA PRO A 544 22.43 -1.92 -12.07
C PRO A 544 23.83 -1.62 -12.63
N THR A 545 23.94 -0.97 -13.78
CA THR A 545 25.22 -0.67 -14.44
C THR A 545 25.87 0.63 -13.96
N THR A 546 25.18 1.47 -13.17
CA THR A 546 25.66 2.79 -12.74
C THR A 546 25.95 2.91 -11.25
N LEU A 547 25.97 1.80 -10.50
CA LEU A 547 26.25 1.75 -9.05
C LEU A 547 27.62 2.28 -8.59
N GLN A 548 28.43 2.89 -9.48
CA GLN A 548 29.54 3.77 -9.08
C GLN A 548 29.06 5.20 -8.82
N GLY A 549 28.22 5.38 -7.81
CA GLY A 549 28.02 6.69 -7.18
C GLY A 549 28.93 6.84 -5.96
N PRO A 550 29.45 8.04 -5.64
CA PRO A 550 30.15 8.26 -4.37
C PRO A 550 29.19 7.99 -3.21
N GLN A 551 29.42 6.89 -2.49
CA GLN A 551 28.77 6.63 -1.20
C GLN A 551 29.10 7.79 -0.24
N PRO A 552 28.18 8.18 0.66
CA PRO A 552 28.50 9.14 1.71
C PRO A 552 29.71 8.65 2.51
N LEU A 553 30.59 9.57 2.89
CA LEU A 553 31.77 9.24 3.71
C LEU A 553 31.31 8.61 5.03
N ILE A 554 31.84 7.42 5.33
CA ILE A 554 31.60 6.73 6.61
C ILE A 554 32.18 7.61 7.74
N PRO A 555 31.37 8.06 8.72
CA PRO A 555 31.89 8.80 9.87
C PRO A 555 32.86 7.96 10.70
N PRO A 556 33.93 8.53 11.28
CA PRO A 556 34.87 7.79 12.13
C PRO A 556 34.16 7.12 13.32
N GLY A 557 34.42 5.83 13.56
CA GLY A 557 33.80 5.05 14.64
C GLY A 557 32.39 4.53 14.34
N HIS A 558 31.93 4.63 13.08
CA HIS A 558 30.67 4.04 12.64
C HIS A 558 30.79 2.50 12.58
N PRO A 559 29.76 1.70 12.93
CA PRO A 559 29.80 0.23 12.87
C PRO A 559 30.17 -0.36 11.50
N ALA A 560 30.03 0.45 10.44
CA ALA A 560 30.48 0.10 9.08
C ALA A 560 32.02 -0.03 8.95
N GLU A 561 32.79 0.41 9.95
CA GLU A 561 34.24 0.17 10.04
C GLU A 561 34.59 -1.24 10.54
N GLU A 562 33.62 -1.98 11.09
CA GLU A 562 33.79 -3.31 11.67
C GLU A 562 33.40 -4.44 10.69
N ASP A 563 33.91 -5.65 10.90
CA ASP A 563 33.47 -6.84 10.17
C ASP A 563 31.99 -7.15 10.49
N PRO A 564 31.16 -7.55 9.51
CA PRO A 564 31.47 -7.93 8.13
C PRO A 564 31.44 -6.78 7.11
N PHE A 565 31.28 -5.53 7.55
CA PHE A 565 31.00 -4.37 6.68
C PHE A 565 32.23 -3.79 5.98
N ASN A 566 33.44 -4.09 6.47
CA ASN A 566 34.71 -3.68 5.85
C ASN A 566 35.30 -4.71 4.87
N ASN A 567 34.64 -5.86 4.67
CA ASN A 567 35.16 -6.92 3.82
C ASN A 567 34.97 -6.58 2.32
N PRO A 568 36.05 -6.42 1.53
CA PRO A 568 35.97 -6.10 0.10
C PRO A 568 35.22 -7.15 -0.75
N SER A 569 35.04 -8.38 -0.24
CA SER A 569 34.21 -9.39 -0.92
C SER A 569 32.71 -9.11 -0.83
N ASN A 570 32.29 -8.24 0.08
CA ASN A 570 30.89 -7.80 0.25
C ASN A 570 30.59 -6.52 -0.54
N THR A 571 31.59 -5.96 -1.25
CA THR A 571 31.43 -4.82 -2.15
C THR A 571 31.17 -5.34 -3.57
N ILE A 572 30.03 -4.97 -4.16
CA ILE A 572 29.61 -5.46 -5.47
C ILE A 572 30.50 -4.84 -6.56
N ALA A 573 31.43 -5.63 -7.11
CA ALA A 573 32.15 -5.28 -8.32
C ALA A 573 31.26 -5.53 -9.54
N GLY A 574 30.53 -4.50 -9.96
CA GLY A 574 29.70 -4.54 -11.16
C GLY A 574 30.55 -4.60 -12.43
N HIS A 575 30.47 -5.71 -13.17
CA HIS A 575 30.56 -5.63 -14.63
C HIS A 575 29.98 -6.80 -15.43
N ASP A 576 29.74 -7.98 -14.87
CA ASP A 576 29.33 -9.13 -15.70
C ASP A 576 28.10 -9.87 -15.14
N ASN A 577 27.02 -9.84 -15.93
CA ASN A 577 25.79 -10.66 -15.88
C ASN A 577 24.57 -10.19 -15.04
N VAL A 578 24.22 -8.90 -15.04
CA VAL A 578 22.94 -8.46 -14.41
C VAL A 578 21.79 -8.35 -15.43
N PHE A 579 21.24 -9.52 -15.78
CA PHE A 579 19.81 -9.83 -16.00
C PHE A 579 18.93 -9.10 -17.08
N PRO A 580 17.80 -9.72 -17.50
CA PRO A 580 17.00 -9.30 -18.65
C PRO A 580 16.07 -8.15 -18.26
N ILE A 581 16.53 -6.94 -18.45
CA ILE A 581 15.62 -5.80 -18.64
C ILE A 581 15.01 -5.99 -20.05
N ASN A 582 13.81 -6.58 -20.08
CA ASN A 582 12.81 -6.44 -21.14
C ASN A 582 13.11 -7.01 -22.56
N ARG A 583 12.13 -7.74 -23.14
CA ARG A 583 11.96 -7.90 -24.60
C ARG A 583 10.49 -8.03 -25.03
N GLY A 584 9.56 -7.17 -24.59
CA GLY A 584 8.15 -7.41 -24.97
C GLY A 584 7.11 -6.29 -25.01
N GLY A 585 7.37 -5.05 -24.54
CA GLY A 585 6.35 -3.99 -24.52
C GLY A 585 6.74 -2.73 -25.30
N THR A 586 5.79 -2.10 -25.98
CA THR A 586 5.99 -0.86 -26.76
C THR A 586 6.25 0.40 -25.92
N GLU A 587 6.27 0.30 -24.59
CA GLU A 587 6.50 1.43 -23.68
C GLU A 587 7.98 1.64 -23.29
N GLU A 588 8.90 0.75 -23.71
CA GLU A 588 10.29 0.71 -23.23
C GLU A 588 11.35 1.18 -24.25
N PHE A 589 10.97 2.01 -25.23
CA PHE A 589 11.90 2.54 -26.25
C PHE A 589 12.66 3.82 -25.86
N LEU A 590 12.84 4.11 -24.56
CA LEU A 590 13.80 5.14 -24.15
C LEU A 590 15.19 4.52 -24.07
N GLN A 591 16.01 4.80 -25.08
CA GLN A 591 17.42 4.39 -25.13
C GLN A 591 18.15 4.93 -23.89
N PRO A 592 18.83 4.09 -23.08
CA PRO A 592 19.73 4.57 -22.05
C PRO A 592 20.88 5.31 -22.75
N SER A 593 20.89 6.64 -22.68
CA SER A 593 22.04 7.43 -23.10
C SER A 593 22.76 7.95 -21.84
N PRO A 594 24.09 7.80 -21.75
CA PRO A 594 24.89 8.38 -20.67
C PRO A 594 24.66 9.88 -20.58
N ARG A 595 24.71 10.40 -19.35
CA ARG A 595 24.52 11.83 -19.05
C ARG A 595 25.41 12.72 -19.94
N ASN A 596 24.87 13.83 -20.45
CA ASN A 596 25.63 14.96 -20.94
C ASN A 596 26.20 15.65 -19.71
N LEU A 597 27.41 15.26 -19.34
CA LEU A 597 28.12 15.78 -18.17
C LEU A 597 28.45 17.28 -18.30
N ASP A 598 28.33 17.85 -19.50
CA ASP A 598 28.73 19.22 -19.79
C ASP A 598 27.61 20.25 -19.59
N ASP A 599 26.34 19.83 -19.45
CA ASP A 599 25.20 20.73 -19.17
C ASP A 599 24.17 20.10 -18.23
N PRO A 600 24.48 19.98 -16.93
CA PRO A 600 23.62 19.33 -15.93
C PRO A 600 22.38 20.16 -15.53
N VAL A 601 22.26 21.40 -16.01
CA VAL A 601 21.19 22.34 -15.62
C VAL A 601 20.24 22.63 -16.78
N ASN A 602 20.73 22.72 -18.02
CA ASN A 602 19.93 23.06 -19.21
C ASN A 602 19.99 22.03 -20.35
N GLY A 603 20.77 20.94 -20.19
CA GLY A 603 20.76 19.83 -21.13
C GLY A 603 19.35 19.25 -21.24
N LEU A 604 18.97 18.74 -22.42
CA LEU A 604 17.72 17.97 -22.58
C LEU A 604 17.65 16.96 -21.42
N PRO A 605 16.57 16.94 -20.61
CA PRO A 605 16.50 16.07 -19.45
C PRO A 605 16.77 14.64 -19.89
N GLN A 606 17.97 14.15 -19.56
CA GLN A 606 18.33 12.79 -19.85
C GLN A 606 17.71 11.93 -18.77
N LEU A 607 16.78 11.15 -19.28
CA LEU A 607 15.80 10.36 -18.61
C LEU A 607 16.48 9.17 -17.94
N GLY A 608 17.06 9.39 -16.77
CA GLY A 608 17.37 8.28 -15.86
C GLY A 608 16.07 7.52 -15.58
N SER A 609 16.16 6.21 -15.38
CA SER A 609 15.00 5.41 -14.97
C SER A 609 14.28 6.09 -13.81
N GLY A 610 15.01 6.50 -12.76
CA GLY A 610 14.50 7.19 -11.57
C GLY A 610 13.38 8.19 -11.86
N CYS A 611 13.60 9.21 -12.69
CA CYS A 611 12.56 10.22 -12.95
C CYS A 611 11.26 9.62 -13.52
N PHE A 612 11.33 8.56 -14.36
CA PHE A 612 10.14 7.86 -14.89
C PHE A 612 9.45 6.94 -13.89
N PHE A 613 10.12 6.51 -12.82
CA PHE A 613 9.57 5.66 -11.77
C PHE A 613 9.23 6.47 -10.50
N THR A 614 9.73 7.69 -10.33
CA THR A 614 9.50 8.51 -9.14
C THR A 614 8.20 9.31 -9.24
N PHE A 615 7.41 9.36 -8.17
CA PHE A 615 6.37 10.38 -8.00
C PHE A 615 6.96 11.77 -7.74
N GLY A 616 8.27 11.84 -7.48
CA GLY A 616 8.86 13.00 -6.87
C GLY A 616 8.06 13.36 -5.63
N ARG A 617 7.63 14.62 -5.52
CA ARG A 617 6.48 15.00 -4.69
C ARG A 617 5.21 15.01 -5.52
N ASN A 618 4.19 14.32 -5.04
CA ASN A 618 2.82 14.46 -5.51
C ASN A 618 1.94 14.98 -4.39
N TYR A 619 0.98 15.84 -4.72
CA TYR A 619 0.02 16.30 -3.74
C TYR A 619 -1.14 15.32 -3.67
N LEU A 620 -1.14 14.54 -2.57
CA LEU A 620 -2.04 13.41 -2.37
C LEU A 620 -3.47 13.90 -2.15
N TRP A 621 -4.43 13.35 -2.89
CA TRP A 621 -5.84 13.64 -2.64
C TRP A 621 -6.73 12.39 -2.75
N PRO A 622 -7.53 12.07 -1.71
CA PRO A 622 -8.41 10.92 -1.77
C PRO A 622 -9.66 11.21 -2.62
N ASN A 623 -9.99 10.33 -3.56
CA ASN A 623 -11.19 10.44 -4.39
C ASN A 623 -12.43 9.91 -3.68
N ALA A 624 -12.30 8.78 -2.98
CA ALA A 624 -13.38 8.05 -2.34
C ALA A 624 -12.91 7.46 -1.00
N GLY A 625 -13.79 7.32 0.00
CA GLY A 625 -13.45 6.63 1.26
C GLY A 625 -12.64 7.46 2.27
N ALA A 626 -12.75 8.80 2.24
CA ALA A 626 -12.03 9.71 3.14
C ALA A 626 -12.85 10.96 3.50
N LEU A 627 -12.53 12.13 2.92
CA LEU A 627 -13.27 13.38 3.13
C LEU A 627 -14.73 13.29 2.67
N SER A 628 -15.02 12.40 1.71
CA SER A 628 -16.37 12.03 1.28
C SER A 628 -17.03 10.96 2.18
N GLY A 629 -16.39 10.60 3.30
CA GLY A 629 -16.81 9.54 4.23
C GLY A 629 -16.30 8.15 3.83
N LEU A 630 -16.25 7.25 4.80
CA LEU A 630 -15.90 5.84 4.61
C LEU A 630 -16.93 5.12 3.72
N ILE A 631 -16.47 4.16 2.92
CA ILE A 631 -17.32 3.31 2.08
C ILE A 631 -17.25 1.90 2.67
N PRO A 632 -18.24 1.47 3.47
CA PRO A 632 -18.19 0.18 4.14
C PRO A 632 -18.42 -0.97 3.16
N VAL A 633 -17.71 -2.07 3.34
CA VAL A 633 -17.94 -3.34 2.64
C VAL A 633 -18.35 -4.36 3.70
N PRO A 634 -19.62 -4.83 3.67
CA PRO A 634 -20.16 -5.66 4.76
C PRO A 634 -19.36 -6.97 4.92
N PRO A 635 -19.33 -7.59 6.11
CA PRO A 635 -18.69 -8.89 6.32
C PRO A 635 -19.38 -10.00 5.51
N VAL A 636 -18.72 -11.15 5.41
CA VAL A 636 -19.33 -12.38 4.89
C VAL A 636 -20.60 -12.73 5.66
N ALA A 637 -21.64 -13.15 4.94
CA ALA A 637 -22.91 -13.55 5.53
C ALA A 637 -22.82 -14.92 6.22
N ASP A 638 -23.79 -15.25 7.08
CA ASP A 638 -23.87 -16.53 7.81
C ASP A 638 -23.86 -17.77 6.90
N ASP A 639 -24.31 -17.63 5.65
CA ASP A 639 -24.32 -18.70 4.65
C ASP A 639 -22.99 -18.84 3.87
N GLY A 640 -21.99 -18.01 4.19
CA GLY A 640 -20.69 -17.96 3.53
C GLY A 640 -20.65 -17.08 2.29
N THR A 641 -21.74 -16.40 1.93
CA THR A 641 -21.75 -15.46 0.79
C THR A 641 -20.89 -14.24 1.12
N PRO A 642 -19.87 -13.91 0.29
CA PRO A 642 -19.07 -12.70 0.49
C PRO A 642 -19.94 -11.45 0.55
N GLY A 643 -19.65 -10.57 1.49
CA GLY A 643 -20.23 -9.24 1.49
C GLY A 643 -19.81 -8.48 0.23
N MET A 644 -20.62 -7.55 -0.25
CA MET A 644 -20.39 -6.87 -1.53
C MET A 644 -20.77 -5.40 -1.44
N HIS A 645 -19.92 -4.54 -1.99
CA HIS A 645 -20.23 -3.15 -2.25
C HIS A 645 -19.73 -2.73 -3.63
N LYS A 646 -20.50 -1.88 -4.32
CA LYS A 646 -20.13 -1.34 -5.64
C LYS A 646 -19.72 0.13 -5.50
N VAL A 647 -18.76 0.55 -6.30
CA VAL A 647 -18.32 1.95 -6.35
C VAL A 647 -18.19 2.39 -7.80
N ASP A 648 -18.99 3.40 -8.15
CA ASP A 648 -18.99 4.03 -9.48
C ASP A 648 -18.34 5.39 -9.36
N ILE A 649 -17.13 5.56 -9.92
CA ILE A 649 -16.34 6.78 -9.83
C ILE A 649 -16.31 7.48 -11.19
N THR A 650 -16.69 8.75 -11.22
CA THR A 650 -16.43 9.67 -12.34
C THR A 650 -15.25 10.57 -11.99
N TYR A 651 -14.11 10.31 -12.61
CA TYR A 651 -12.90 11.13 -12.50
C TYR A 651 -13.01 12.33 -13.45
N ASN A 652 -13.03 13.55 -12.90
CA ASN A 652 -13.09 14.81 -13.64
C ASN A 652 -11.71 15.50 -13.75
N TYR A 653 -10.66 14.71 -13.90
CA TYR A 653 -9.28 15.16 -14.11
C TYR A 653 -8.51 14.18 -15.00
N GLU A 654 -7.38 14.63 -15.57
CA GLU A 654 -6.49 13.75 -16.33
C GLU A 654 -5.59 12.93 -15.41
N PRO A 655 -5.29 11.68 -15.80
CA PRO A 655 -4.45 10.83 -15.00
C PRO A 655 -2.97 11.19 -15.13
N SER A 656 -2.15 10.47 -14.35
CA SER A 656 -0.75 10.31 -14.71
C SER A 656 -0.59 9.67 -16.08
N ARG A 657 0.60 9.86 -16.64
CA ARG A 657 1.12 8.97 -17.67
C ARG A 657 1.47 7.56 -17.17
N ARG A 658 1.66 7.35 -15.87
CA ARG A 658 2.14 6.07 -15.33
C ARG A 658 1.22 5.42 -14.30
N LEU A 659 0.94 6.08 -13.18
CA LEU A 659 0.06 5.52 -12.16
C LEU A 659 -1.25 6.29 -12.09
N ARG A 660 -2.35 5.58 -12.28
CA ARG A 660 -3.67 6.19 -12.38
C ARG A 660 -4.45 6.15 -11.07
N LEU A 661 -4.50 5.02 -10.36
CA LEU A 661 -5.31 4.92 -9.15
C LEU A 661 -4.86 3.81 -8.20
N TYR A 662 -5.05 4.04 -6.90
CA TYR A 662 -4.94 3.00 -5.86
C TYR A 662 -6.26 2.74 -5.19
N GLN A 663 -6.39 1.52 -4.70
CA GLN A 663 -7.54 1.01 -3.99
C GLN A 663 -7.03 0.27 -2.75
N PHE A 664 -7.53 0.62 -1.59
CA PHE A 664 -7.12 -0.04 -0.35
C PHE A 664 -8.22 0.00 0.71
N ASP A 665 -8.05 -0.83 1.75
CA ASP A 665 -8.82 -0.68 2.98
C ASP A 665 -8.15 0.34 3.88
N PRO A 666 -8.76 1.49 4.21
CA PRO A 666 -8.11 2.50 5.03
C PRO A 666 -7.96 2.14 6.51
N LEU A 667 -8.65 1.13 7.04
CA LEU A 667 -8.69 0.80 8.47
C LEU A 667 -8.07 -0.57 8.78
N HIS A 668 -8.11 -1.50 7.82
CA HIS A 668 -7.61 -2.86 7.98
C HIS A 668 -6.61 -3.23 6.88
N HIS A 669 -5.39 -2.68 6.93
CA HIS A 669 -4.41 -2.91 5.86
C HIS A 669 -2.96 -2.99 6.34
N GLY A 670 -2.37 -4.17 6.16
CA GLY A 670 -0.92 -4.31 5.96
C GLY A 670 -0.63 -4.42 4.47
N VAL A 671 -1.11 -5.52 3.87
CA VAL A 671 -0.94 -5.84 2.44
C VAL A 671 -2.20 -5.61 1.59
N ALA A 672 -3.28 -5.06 2.18
CA ALA A 672 -4.55 -4.77 1.51
C ALA A 672 -4.48 -3.48 0.66
N ILE A 673 -3.59 -3.47 -0.34
CA ILE A 673 -3.54 -2.44 -1.38
C ILE A 673 -3.51 -3.07 -2.77
N TYR A 674 -4.20 -2.46 -3.73
CA TYR A 674 -4.20 -2.82 -5.13
C TYR A 674 -4.07 -1.56 -5.99
N SER A 675 -3.25 -1.61 -7.03
CA SER A 675 -2.89 -0.45 -7.86
C SER A 675 -3.17 -0.68 -9.34
N LEU A 676 -3.61 0.38 -10.05
CA LEU A 676 -3.72 0.41 -11.50
C LEU A 676 -2.96 1.61 -12.13
N HIS A 677 -2.41 1.38 -13.32
CA HIS A 677 -1.48 2.19 -14.10
C HIS A 677 -2.06 2.68 -15.44
#